data_AF-A0AAU8MLU0-F1
#
_entry.id   AF-A0AAU8MLU0-F1
#
_cell.length_a   1.000
_cell.length_b   1.000
_cell.length_c   1.000
_cell.angle_alpha   90.00
_cell.angle_beta   90.00
_cell.angle_gamma   90.00
#
_symmetry.space_group_name_H-M   'P 1'
#
loop_
_entity.id
_entity.type
_entity.pdbx_description
1 polymer ?
#
loop_
_entity_poly.entity_id
_entity_poly.type
_entity_poly.pdbx_seq_one_letter_code
_entity_poly.pdbx_strand_id
1 'polypeptide(L)'
;MSNRSHRRASRAVLAVRLTALAAALAAAPAFAAQPLFVGDAPTPRAGLSRAQSLAAAPATAAMQLKRANAAVVSADTREIELQLGAHRVNAVLDQARDTGRGSTVWLGHVRETAKAAARDAREVRHDERNSVALVRRGNGVTGNVRIDGQLYRIRPLADGSHAVVEVDETRMPPDHPRGFRDSDLPQFAMDATPTVRSASGGIGAAAVDPGATATIRVQVVATNQAVTAYGGDMQALVELAVAESNQGYANSNVGIQLELANYRTVEYTSAGDGHFTDEERFADPNDGYMDDIHASRDANAADVNVLIINDGGNCGLAHSIGSTAATAFATVHYDCATGYYSFAHEIGHLLSARHDPAADPTNTPYAYGHGYRYEPATGSKWRTIMAYNCSGGCPRLNYWSNPDVTYNGVAMGTTDRNHNQRVLVQTKAAMAAFRGAPGGNAAPVANFSASASGLTVSFTDSSTDSDGSIVSRSWNFGDGTTSTATSPSKTYATAGTYTVTLTVTDDDGATHTKTASVTVSGSGVQTYTNGADVNIPDNNATGVSSSIAVSGRSGNAPSNAQISVNIVHPYKGDLIVDLIAPDGSVYNLHNRSGGSADNVSGTFTKNLSSESLNGTWKLRAADRAAQDVGKIDTWSVTF
;
A
#
# COMPACT_ATOMS: atom_id res chain seq x y z
N MET A 1 -6.68 20.55 69.68
CA MET A 1 -5.21 20.41 69.79
C MET A 1 -4.91 18.93 70.09
N SER A 2 -4.62 18.12 69.06
CA SER A 2 -3.29 17.55 68.72
C SER A 2 -2.95 16.30 69.57
N ASN A 3 -2.52 15.11 69.09
CA ASN A 3 -2.06 14.68 67.76
C ASN A 3 -2.06 13.12 67.64
N ARG A 4 -2.55 12.63 66.49
CA ARG A 4 -2.21 11.44 65.66
C ARG A 4 -2.14 9.98 66.18
N SER A 5 -3.11 9.22 65.63
CA SER A 5 -3.18 7.81 65.22
C SER A 5 -2.04 7.38 64.26
N HIS A 6 -1.68 6.09 64.07
CA HIS A 6 -2.51 4.98 63.57
C HIS A 6 -1.97 3.60 63.99
N ARG A 7 -2.87 2.72 64.46
CA ARG A 7 -2.65 1.27 64.63
C ARG A 7 -3.50 0.49 63.62
N ARG A 8 -2.89 -0.60 63.15
CA ARG A 8 -3.39 -1.63 62.22
C ARG A 8 -4.75 -2.20 62.66
N ALA A 9 -5.66 -2.37 61.71
CA ALA A 9 -6.95 -3.01 61.92
C ALA A 9 -7.01 -4.44 61.38
N SER A 10 -7.47 -5.30 62.29
CA SER A 10 -8.01 -6.65 62.27
C SER A 10 -8.58 -7.24 60.96
N ARG A 11 -8.30 -8.54 60.80
CA ARG A 11 -8.97 -9.49 59.91
C ARG A 11 -10.43 -9.70 60.33
N ALA A 12 -11.35 -9.66 59.37
CA ALA A 12 -12.70 -10.20 59.48
C ALA A 12 -12.94 -11.19 58.33
N VAL A 13 -13.50 -12.35 58.70
CA VAL A 13 -13.85 -13.49 57.86
C VAL A 13 -15.16 -13.18 57.14
N LEU A 14 -15.21 -13.36 55.82
CA LEU A 14 -16.47 -13.49 55.09
C LEU A 14 -16.35 -14.64 54.08
N ALA A 15 -17.09 -15.71 54.35
CA ALA A 15 -17.25 -16.84 53.46
C ALA A 15 -18.15 -16.43 52.28
N VAL A 16 -17.65 -16.56 51.05
CA VAL A 16 -18.46 -16.51 49.83
C VAL A 16 -18.29 -17.86 49.14
N ARG A 17 -19.44 -18.50 48.90
CA ARG A 17 -19.59 -19.77 48.21
C ARG A 17 -18.96 -19.71 46.81
N LEU A 18 -17.95 -20.53 46.53
CA LEU A 18 -17.55 -20.86 45.16
C LEU A 18 -18.61 -21.81 44.57
N THR A 19 -19.55 -21.27 43.80
CA THR A 19 -20.21 -22.07 42.75
C THR A 19 -19.20 -22.29 41.64
N ALA A 20 -18.82 -23.55 41.41
CA ALA A 20 -17.99 -23.95 40.29
C ALA A 20 -18.68 -23.60 38.97
N LEU A 21 -18.24 -22.52 38.34
CA LEU A 21 -18.50 -22.28 36.93
C LEU A 21 -17.48 -23.13 36.17
N ALA A 22 -17.86 -24.36 35.81
CA ALA A 22 -17.16 -25.13 34.82
C ALA A 22 -17.26 -24.35 33.50
N ALA A 23 -16.24 -23.54 33.20
CA ALA A 23 -16.06 -23.01 31.86
C ALA A 23 -15.81 -24.21 30.95
N ALA A 24 -16.85 -24.63 30.24
CA ALA A 24 -16.67 -25.43 29.05
C ALA A 24 -15.79 -24.61 28.11
N LEU A 25 -14.48 -24.88 28.08
CA LEU A 25 -13.68 -24.63 26.89
C LEU A 25 -14.36 -25.45 25.80
N ALA A 26 -15.19 -24.79 24.99
CA ALA A 26 -15.54 -25.32 23.69
C ALA A 26 -14.20 -25.50 22.96
N ALA A 27 -13.74 -26.75 22.86
CA ALA A 27 -12.67 -27.09 21.95
C ALA A 27 -13.09 -26.56 20.58
N ALA A 28 -12.33 -25.60 20.05
CA ALA A 28 -12.47 -25.23 18.65
C ALA A 28 -12.44 -26.54 17.85
N PRO A 29 -13.35 -26.75 16.88
CA PRO A 29 -13.33 -27.97 16.10
C PRO A 29 -11.92 -28.13 15.54
N ALA A 30 -11.27 -29.25 15.85
CA ALA A 30 -10.02 -29.60 15.20
C ALA A 30 -10.32 -29.64 13.70
N PHE A 31 -9.88 -28.62 12.96
CA PHE A 31 -9.96 -28.64 11.51
C PHE A 31 -9.10 -29.82 11.06
N ALA A 32 -9.74 -30.91 10.65
CA ALA A 32 -9.01 -32.04 10.08
C ALA A 32 -8.27 -31.57 8.82
N ALA A 33 -6.98 -31.90 8.73
CA ALA A 33 -6.18 -31.62 7.55
C ALA A 33 -6.90 -32.11 6.28
N GLN A 34 -7.02 -31.23 5.29
CA GLN A 34 -7.67 -31.58 4.04
C GLN A 34 -6.63 -32.11 3.05
N PRO A 35 -6.84 -33.28 2.41
CA PRO A 35 -5.86 -33.84 1.48
C PRO A 35 -5.81 -33.05 0.19
N LEU A 36 -4.61 -32.59 -0.19
CA LEU A 36 -4.38 -31.99 -1.51
C LEU A 36 -4.56 -33.01 -2.62
N PHE A 37 -4.05 -34.23 -2.44
CA PHE A 37 -4.15 -35.29 -3.45
C PHE A 37 -5.29 -36.24 -3.10
N VAL A 38 -6.25 -36.38 -4.01
CA VAL A 38 -7.43 -37.25 -3.84
C VAL A 38 -7.23 -38.66 -4.41
N GLY A 39 -6.07 -38.94 -4.99
CA GLY A 39 -5.69 -40.23 -5.53
C GLY A 39 -4.61 -40.13 -6.61
N ASP A 40 -4.18 -41.29 -7.10
CA ASP A 40 -3.25 -41.38 -8.23
C ASP A 40 -3.96 -41.06 -9.56
N ALA A 41 -3.23 -40.40 -10.47
CA ALA A 41 -3.70 -40.21 -11.84
C ALA A 41 -3.31 -41.43 -12.69
N PRO A 42 -4.07 -41.75 -13.76
CA PRO A 42 -3.74 -42.86 -14.64
C PRO A 42 -2.35 -42.68 -15.25
N THR A 43 -1.61 -43.79 -15.44
CA THR A 43 -0.34 -43.77 -16.17
C THR A 43 -0.59 -43.24 -17.60
N PRO A 44 0.24 -42.33 -18.13
CA PRO A 44 0.05 -41.81 -19.47
C PRO A 44 0.09 -42.95 -20.50
N ARG A 45 -0.78 -42.92 -21.51
CA ARG A 45 -0.73 -43.89 -22.62
C ARG A 45 0.63 -43.79 -23.31
N ALA A 46 1.22 -44.93 -23.66
CA ALA A 46 2.49 -44.99 -24.38
C ALA A 46 2.41 -44.16 -25.68
N GLY A 47 3.35 -43.23 -25.85
CA GLY A 47 3.48 -42.39 -27.05
C GLY A 47 2.97 -40.95 -26.92
N LEU A 48 2.55 -40.49 -25.74
CA LEU A 48 2.17 -39.09 -25.52
C LEU A 48 2.66 -38.52 -24.18
N SER A 49 3.10 -37.26 -24.26
CA SER A 49 2.90 -36.17 -23.29
C SER A 49 3.99 -35.86 -22.25
N ARG A 50 4.05 -34.55 -21.96
CA ARG A 50 4.91 -33.77 -21.05
C ARG A 50 5.41 -34.47 -19.77
N ALA A 51 4.65 -35.41 -19.22
CA ALA A 51 5.05 -36.21 -18.06
C ALA A 51 6.34 -37.02 -18.34
N GLN A 52 6.51 -37.56 -19.55
CA GLN A 52 7.73 -38.29 -19.92
C GLN A 52 8.96 -37.36 -19.96
N SER A 53 8.81 -36.16 -20.52
CA SER A 53 9.87 -35.15 -20.56
C SER A 53 10.27 -34.71 -19.14
N LEU A 54 9.29 -34.53 -18.25
CA LEU A 54 9.53 -34.18 -16.85
C LEU A 54 10.23 -35.32 -16.09
N ALA A 55 9.82 -36.57 -16.33
CA ALA A 55 10.47 -37.75 -15.74
C ALA A 55 11.91 -37.93 -16.24
N ALA A 56 12.20 -37.55 -17.49
CA ALA A 56 13.52 -37.63 -18.10
C ALA A 56 14.41 -36.41 -17.79
N ALA A 57 13.89 -35.38 -17.13
CA ALA A 57 14.67 -34.18 -16.80
C ALA A 57 15.84 -34.54 -15.87
N PRO A 58 17.03 -33.93 -16.05
CA PRO A 58 18.23 -34.32 -15.31
C PRO A 58 18.10 -34.26 -13.79
N ALA A 59 17.33 -33.33 -13.23
CA ALA A 59 17.15 -33.19 -11.79
C ALA A 59 15.98 -34.02 -11.22
N THR A 60 15.22 -34.74 -12.05
CA THR A 60 14.14 -35.60 -11.56
C THR A 60 14.72 -36.90 -10.99
N ALA A 61 14.59 -37.09 -9.68
CA ALA A 61 14.97 -38.33 -8.99
C ALA A 61 13.85 -39.37 -9.11
N ALA A 62 12.63 -38.95 -8.78
CA ALA A 62 11.42 -39.75 -8.88
C ALA A 62 10.23 -38.86 -9.20
N MET A 63 9.17 -39.45 -9.76
CA MET A 63 7.95 -38.73 -10.08
C MET A 63 6.71 -39.59 -9.84
N GLN A 64 5.68 -39.00 -9.27
CA GLN A 64 4.34 -39.58 -9.14
C GLN A 64 3.31 -38.68 -9.82
N LEU A 65 2.31 -39.28 -10.48
CA LEU A 65 1.18 -38.53 -11.03
C LEU A 65 -0.01 -38.64 -10.09
N LYS A 66 -0.57 -37.49 -9.71
CA LYS A 66 -1.66 -37.35 -8.74
C LYS A 66 -2.82 -36.58 -9.34
N ARG A 67 -4.01 -36.76 -8.76
CA ARG A 67 -5.13 -35.83 -8.93
C ARG A 67 -5.18 -34.89 -7.73
N ALA A 68 -5.06 -33.59 -7.94
CA ALA A 68 -5.14 -32.62 -6.86
C ALA A 68 -6.54 -32.00 -6.74
N ASN A 69 -7.00 -31.80 -5.50
CA ASN A 69 -8.10 -30.91 -5.15
C ASN A 69 -7.52 -29.51 -4.92
N ALA A 70 -7.36 -28.73 -5.99
CA ALA A 70 -6.77 -27.40 -5.92
C ALA A 70 -7.51 -26.44 -4.97
N ALA A 71 -8.82 -26.62 -4.77
CA ALA A 71 -9.63 -25.77 -3.88
C ALA A 71 -9.16 -25.78 -2.42
N VAL A 72 -8.41 -26.80 -2.01
CA VAL A 72 -7.82 -26.88 -0.67
C VAL A 72 -6.77 -25.80 -0.43
N VAL A 73 -6.12 -25.29 -1.48
CA VAL A 73 -5.16 -24.18 -1.36
C VAL A 73 -5.99 -22.88 -1.36
N SER A 74 -6.32 -22.42 -0.15
CA SER A 74 -7.17 -21.24 0.08
C SER A 74 -6.72 -20.51 1.34
N ALA A 75 -7.11 -19.24 1.47
CA ALA A 75 -6.81 -18.45 2.67
C ALA A 75 -7.48 -18.99 3.95
N ASP A 76 -8.57 -19.77 3.81
CA ASP A 76 -9.31 -20.35 4.93
C ASP A 76 -8.77 -21.71 5.38
N THR A 77 -7.95 -22.35 4.55
CA THR A 77 -7.40 -23.68 4.84
C THR A 77 -6.20 -23.57 5.76
N ARG A 78 -6.39 -23.97 7.02
CA ARG A 78 -5.34 -23.93 8.06
C ARG A 78 -4.34 -25.07 7.97
N GLU A 79 -4.74 -26.20 7.41
CA GLU A 79 -3.89 -27.39 7.33
C GLU A 79 -4.19 -28.20 6.07
N ILE A 80 -3.14 -28.61 5.37
CA ILE A 80 -3.20 -29.40 4.13
C ILE A 80 -2.40 -30.69 4.32
N GLU A 81 -3.02 -31.85 4.09
CA GLU A 81 -2.31 -33.12 4.02
C GLU A 81 -1.67 -33.29 2.62
N LEU A 82 -0.38 -33.62 2.59
CA LEU A 82 0.44 -33.79 1.40
C LEU A 82 1.01 -35.22 1.36
N GLN A 83 0.76 -35.93 0.26
CA GLN A 83 1.41 -37.21 -0.04
C GLN A 83 2.51 -36.97 -1.09
N LEU A 84 3.77 -36.99 -0.65
CA LEU A 84 4.95 -36.63 -1.43
C LEU A 84 5.95 -37.80 -1.44
N GLY A 85 5.96 -38.58 -2.52
CA GLY A 85 6.73 -39.81 -2.57
C GLY A 85 6.26 -40.79 -1.48
N ALA A 86 7.17 -41.23 -0.63
CA ALA A 86 6.87 -42.07 0.52
C ALA A 86 6.34 -41.28 1.74
N HIS A 87 6.45 -39.96 1.74
CA HIS A 87 6.07 -39.12 2.87
C HIS A 87 4.59 -38.77 2.83
N ARG A 88 3.91 -38.88 3.97
CA ARG A 88 2.61 -38.28 4.24
C ARG A 88 2.80 -37.28 5.36
N VAL A 89 2.59 -35.99 5.07
CA VAL A 89 2.85 -34.90 6.00
C VAL A 89 1.70 -33.91 6.03
N ASN A 90 1.53 -33.25 7.16
CA ASN A 90 0.56 -32.17 7.28
C ASN A 90 1.29 -30.82 7.26
N ALA A 91 0.92 -29.97 6.31
CA ALA A 91 1.39 -28.60 6.19
C ALA A 91 0.46 -27.67 6.98
N VAL A 92 1.03 -26.82 7.84
CA VAL A 92 0.31 -25.81 8.62
C VAL A 92 0.52 -24.44 8.01
N LEU A 93 -0.56 -23.69 7.86
CA LEU A 93 -0.56 -22.35 7.30
C LEU A 93 0.22 -21.36 8.18
N ASP A 94 1.17 -20.64 7.57
CA ASP A 94 1.77 -19.44 8.15
C ASP A 94 1.15 -18.17 7.57
N GLN A 95 1.03 -18.10 6.24
CA GLN A 95 0.47 -16.96 5.54
C GLN A 95 -0.19 -17.39 4.24
N ALA A 96 -1.35 -16.79 3.94
CA ALA A 96 -1.98 -16.92 2.64
C ALA A 96 -2.44 -15.55 2.14
N ARG A 97 -2.39 -15.34 0.83
CA ARG A 97 -2.87 -14.12 0.19
C ARG A 97 -3.34 -14.40 -1.24
N ASP A 98 -4.38 -13.71 -1.65
CA ASP A 98 -4.77 -13.65 -3.06
C ASP A 98 -3.92 -12.60 -3.78
N THR A 99 -3.51 -12.89 -5.02
CA THR A 99 -2.60 -12.02 -5.79
C THR A 99 -3.33 -10.90 -6.53
N GLY A 100 -4.66 -10.88 -6.52
CA GLY A 100 -5.48 -10.03 -7.40
C GLY A 100 -5.45 -10.47 -8.87
N ARG A 101 -4.66 -11.50 -9.23
CA ARG A 101 -4.50 -12.03 -10.60
C ARG A 101 -5.12 -13.42 -10.80
N GLY A 102 -6.07 -13.78 -9.93
CA GLY A 102 -6.75 -15.08 -9.96
C GLY A 102 -5.96 -16.22 -9.34
N SER A 103 -4.92 -15.90 -8.55
CA SER A 103 -4.13 -16.88 -7.82
C SER A 103 -4.17 -16.67 -6.31
N THR A 104 -4.00 -17.76 -5.57
CA THR A 104 -3.82 -17.75 -4.12
C THR A 104 -2.45 -18.33 -3.79
N VAL A 105 -1.63 -17.55 -3.08
CA VAL A 105 -0.36 -17.98 -2.50
C VAL A 105 -0.64 -18.51 -1.09
N TRP A 106 -0.08 -19.67 -0.76
CA TRP A 106 -0.19 -20.34 0.54
C TRP A 106 1.22 -20.77 0.99
N LEU A 107 1.70 -20.19 2.08
CA LEU A 107 3.01 -20.44 2.68
C LEU A 107 2.82 -21.09 4.04
N GLY A 108 3.65 -22.09 4.35
CA GLY A 108 3.55 -22.84 5.59
C GLY A 108 4.77 -23.71 5.87
N HIS A 109 4.62 -24.56 6.89
CA HIS A 109 5.64 -25.50 7.36
C HIS A 109 5.02 -26.87 7.65
N VAL A 110 5.85 -27.91 7.73
CA VAL A 110 5.41 -29.26 8.10
C VAL A 110 5.19 -29.35 9.62
N ARG A 111 4.02 -29.85 10.06
CA ARG A 111 3.54 -29.84 11.47
C ARG A 111 4.50 -30.48 12.46
N GLU A 112 5.07 -31.63 12.12
CA GLU A 112 5.82 -32.48 13.07
C GLU A 112 7.27 -32.01 13.30
N THR A 113 7.72 -31.02 12.53
CA THR A 113 9.12 -30.59 12.47
C THR A 113 9.34 -29.13 12.88
N ALA A 114 8.32 -28.45 13.42
CA ALA A 114 8.50 -27.12 14.01
C ALA A 114 9.58 -27.20 15.11
N LYS A 115 10.65 -26.40 14.98
CA LYS A 115 11.71 -26.36 15.99
C LYS A 115 11.08 -26.10 17.36
N ALA A 116 11.48 -26.88 18.37
CA ALA A 116 11.10 -26.57 19.75
C ALA A 116 11.51 -25.12 20.05
N ALA A 117 10.59 -24.30 20.58
CA ALA A 117 10.78 -22.87 20.78
C ALA A 117 12.19 -22.58 21.34
N ALA A 118 13.03 -21.96 20.51
CA ALA A 118 14.40 -21.66 20.87
C ALA A 118 14.44 -20.66 22.02
N ARG A 119 15.44 -20.80 22.90
CA ARG A 119 15.60 -19.91 24.07
C ARG A 119 16.15 -18.52 23.72
N ASP A 120 16.63 -18.33 22.49
CA ASP A 120 17.16 -17.06 21.96
C ASP A 120 16.23 -16.51 20.87
N ALA A 121 15.95 -15.21 20.93
CA ALA A 121 15.11 -14.48 19.97
C ALA A 121 15.70 -14.42 18.55
N ARG A 122 16.98 -14.76 18.39
CA ARG A 122 17.71 -14.79 17.11
C ARG A 122 17.47 -16.04 16.28
N GLU A 123 16.98 -17.13 16.87
CA GLU A 123 16.85 -18.40 16.18
C GLU A 123 15.61 -18.39 15.26
N VAL A 124 15.73 -19.03 14.10
CA VAL A 124 14.61 -19.14 13.15
C VAL A 124 13.38 -19.76 13.81
N ARG A 125 12.21 -19.22 13.45
CA ARG A 125 10.92 -19.68 14.00
C ARG A 125 10.57 -21.09 13.55
N HIS A 126 10.85 -21.41 12.28
CA HIS A 126 10.52 -22.68 11.64
C HIS A 126 11.78 -23.34 11.06
N ASP A 127 11.76 -24.66 10.96
CA ASP A 127 12.83 -25.37 10.27
C ASP A 127 12.64 -25.28 8.75
N GLU A 128 13.54 -24.56 8.07
CA GLU A 128 13.51 -24.38 6.61
C GLU A 128 13.78 -25.65 5.81
N ARG A 129 14.26 -26.72 6.47
CA ARG A 129 14.28 -28.05 5.87
C ARG A 129 12.89 -28.65 5.72
N ASN A 130 11.87 -28.00 6.30
CA ASN A 130 10.51 -28.47 6.45
C ASN A 130 9.48 -27.37 6.08
N SER A 131 9.64 -26.81 4.88
CA SER A 131 8.87 -25.66 4.37
C SER A 131 7.90 -26.03 3.26
N VAL A 132 6.84 -25.23 3.08
CA VAL A 132 5.79 -25.41 2.08
C VAL A 132 5.46 -24.07 1.44
N ALA A 133 5.51 -24.01 0.11
CA ALA A 133 5.04 -22.87 -0.68
C ALA A 133 4.19 -23.37 -1.85
N LEU A 134 2.92 -22.99 -1.89
CA LEU A 134 1.95 -23.39 -2.91
C LEU A 134 1.33 -22.16 -3.55
N VAL A 135 1.13 -22.22 -4.87
CA VAL A 135 0.35 -21.26 -5.64
C VAL A 135 -0.75 -22.01 -6.36
N ARG A 136 -1.99 -21.66 -6.05
CA ARG A 136 -3.16 -22.13 -6.78
C ARG A 136 -3.53 -21.11 -7.83
N ARG A 137 -3.77 -21.57 -9.06
CA ARG A 137 -4.42 -20.78 -10.12
C ARG A 137 -5.44 -21.65 -10.86
N GLY A 138 -6.71 -21.27 -10.80
CA GLY A 138 -7.81 -22.12 -11.27
C GLY A 138 -7.81 -23.51 -10.58
N ASN A 139 -7.66 -24.56 -11.38
CA ASN A 139 -7.55 -25.96 -10.92
C ASN A 139 -6.10 -26.46 -10.83
N GLY A 140 -5.13 -25.61 -11.15
CA GLY A 140 -3.70 -25.91 -11.04
C GLY A 140 -3.15 -25.59 -9.66
N VAL A 141 -2.18 -26.38 -9.21
CA VAL A 141 -1.36 -26.09 -8.02
C VAL A 141 0.09 -26.28 -8.42
N THR A 142 0.85 -25.19 -8.34
CA THR A 142 2.29 -25.15 -8.53
C THR A 142 2.92 -24.91 -7.16
N GLY A 143 3.94 -25.67 -6.76
CA GLY A 143 4.51 -25.49 -5.42
C GLY A 143 5.79 -26.24 -5.16
N ASN A 144 6.47 -25.83 -4.10
CA ASN A 144 7.66 -26.48 -3.55
C ASN A 144 7.40 -26.88 -2.10
N VAL A 145 7.87 -28.07 -1.75
CA VAL A 145 7.79 -28.61 -0.39
C VAL A 145 9.14 -29.20 -0.03
N ARG A 146 9.69 -28.81 1.12
CA ARG A 146 10.86 -29.47 1.70
C ARG A 146 10.42 -30.37 2.85
N ILE A 147 10.96 -31.59 2.88
CA ILE A 147 10.81 -32.53 4.00
C ILE A 147 12.21 -32.98 4.38
N ASP A 148 12.65 -32.65 5.58
CA ASP A 148 14.02 -32.90 6.06
C ASP A 148 15.12 -32.46 5.07
N GLY A 149 14.84 -31.41 4.29
CA GLY A 149 15.73 -30.83 3.30
C GLY A 149 15.57 -31.39 1.90
N GLN A 150 14.91 -32.54 1.71
CA GLN A 150 14.59 -33.07 0.38
C GLN A 150 13.53 -32.19 -0.29
N LEU A 151 13.82 -31.69 -1.49
CA LEU A 151 12.91 -30.85 -2.27
C LEU A 151 11.94 -31.71 -3.10
N TYR A 152 10.66 -31.40 -2.98
CA TYR A 152 9.57 -31.89 -3.81
C TYR A 152 8.91 -30.73 -4.55
N ARG A 153 8.58 -30.94 -5.83
CA ARG A 153 7.85 -29.98 -6.65
C ARG A 153 6.50 -30.53 -7.04
N ILE A 154 5.48 -29.69 -6.98
CA ILE A 154 4.13 -29.99 -7.45
C ILE A 154 3.91 -29.16 -8.71
N ARG A 155 3.57 -29.82 -9.82
CA ARG A 155 3.38 -29.17 -11.12
C ARG A 155 2.07 -29.62 -11.76
N PRO A 156 1.19 -28.69 -12.17
CA PRO A 156 0.02 -29.06 -12.96
C PRO A 156 0.45 -29.45 -14.37
N LEU A 157 -0.20 -30.47 -14.93
CA LEU A 157 -0.01 -30.94 -16.30
C LEU A 157 -1.23 -30.57 -17.16
N ALA A 158 -1.03 -30.52 -18.47
CA ALA A 158 -2.07 -30.11 -19.43
C ALA A 158 -3.30 -31.05 -19.46
N ASP A 159 -3.15 -32.29 -19.01
CA ASP A 159 -4.24 -33.27 -18.91
C ASP A 159 -5.05 -33.15 -17.60
N GLY A 160 -4.75 -32.15 -16.77
CA GLY A 160 -5.40 -31.90 -15.49
C GLY A 160 -4.86 -32.74 -14.33
N SER A 161 -3.86 -33.60 -14.55
CA SER A 161 -3.12 -34.26 -13.48
C SER A 161 -2.02 -33.36 -12.91
N HIS A 162 -1.43 -33.77 -11.78
CA HIS A 162 -0.31 -33.10 -11.15
C HIS A 162 0.88 -34.05 -11.03
N ALA A 163 2.05 -33.59 -11.45
CA ALA A 163 3.30 -34.27 -11.17
C ALA A 163 3.81 -33.85 -9.79
N VAL A 164 4.10 -34.83 -8.94
CA VAL A 164 4.88 -34.68 -7.72
C VAL A 164 6.28 -35.19 -8.04
N VAL A 165 7.24 -34.29 -8.11
CA VAL A 165 8.63 -34.56 -8.51
C VAL A 165 9.53 -34.48 -7.29
N GLU A 166 10.25 -35.55 -7.01
CA GLU A 166 11.38 -35.54 -6.09
C GLU A 166 12.62 -35.03 -6.83
N VAL A 167 13.24 -33.97 -6.31
CA VAL A 167 14.35 -33.27 -6.98
C VAL A 167 15.69 -33.75 -6.44
N ASP A 168 16.58 -34.17 -7.33
CA ASP A 168 17.98 -34.37 -7.04
C ASP A 168 18.74 -33.06 -7.22
N GLU A 169 18.95 -32.33 -6.11
CA GLU A 169 19.65 -31.04 -6.11
C GLU A 169 21.13 -31.16 -6.53
N THR A 170 21.71 -32.36 -6.54
CA THR A 170 23.09 -32.58 -7.03
C THR A 170 23.19 -32.59 -8.56
N ARG A 171 22.06 -32.78 -9.25
CA ARG A 171 21.92 -32.75 -10.72
C ARG A 171 21.27 -31.45 -11.23
N MET A 172 21.03 -30.48 -10.35
CA MET A 172 20.63 -29.13 -10.75
C MET A 172 21.79 -28.42 -11.47
N PRO A 173 21.51 -27.49 -12.40
CA PRO A 173 22.54 -26.66 -13.01
C PRO A 173 23.40 -25.94 -11.97
N PRO A 174 24.68 -25.62 -12.29
CA PRO A 174 25.47 -24.75 -11.44
C PRO A 174 24.82 -23.37 -11.33
N ASP A 175 25.12 -22.62 -10.26
CA ASP A 175 24.54 -21.29 -10.07
C ASP A 175 24.92 -20.35 -11.26
N HIS A 176 26.20 -20.35 -11.66
CA HIS A 176 26.74 -19.54 -12.76
C HIS A 176 27.60 -20.37 -13.74
N PRO A 177 27.93 -19.83 -14.93
CA PRO A 177 28.79 -20.49 -15.90
C PRO A 177 30.17 -20.86 -15.34
N ARG A 178 30.80 -21.92 -15.87
CA ARG A 178 32.15 -22.32 -15.43
C ARG A 178 33.18 -21.23 -15.72
N GLY A 179 33.95 -20.84 -14.72
CA GLY A 179 34.99 -19.80 -14.85
C GLY A 179 34.45 -18.37 -14.72
N PHE A 180 33.14 -18.22 -14.49
CA PHE A 180 32.53 -16.94 -14.16
C PHE A 180 33.11 -16.37 -12.86
N ARG A 181 33.36 -15.06 -12.84
CA ARG A 181 33.72 -14.32 -11.65
C ARG A 181 32.82 -13.10 -11.56
N ASP A 182 32.28 -12.81 -10.38
CA ASP A 182 31.49 -11.59 -10.14
C ASP A 182 32.28 -10.30 -10.46
N SER A 183 33.62 -10.37 -10.51
CA SER A 183 34.48 -9.27 -10.95
C SER A 183 34.39 -8.96 -12.45
N ASP A 184 33.88 -9.90 -13.25
CA ASP A 184 33.72 -9.76 -14.70
C ASP A 184 32.43 -8.98 -15.04
N LEU A 185 31.50 -8.86 -14.09
CA LEU A 185 30.29 -8.05 -14.24
C LEU A 185 30.56 -6.55 -13.98
N PRO A 186 29.83 -5.65 -14.67
CA PRO A 186 29.77 -4.24 -14.30
C PRO A 186 29.37 -4.06 -12.83
N GLN A 187 30.01 -3.12 -12.14
CA GLN A 187 29.73 -2.81 -10.74
C GLN A 187 29.16 -1.40 -10.62
N PHE A 188 27.95 -1.28 -10.07
CA PHE A 188 27.29 0.00 -9.86
C PHE A 188 27.16 0.28 -8.37
N ALA A 189 27.60 1.47 -7.95
CA ALA A 189 27.26 1.96 -6.63
C ALA A 189 25.78 2.36 -6.62
N MET A 190 24.97 1.62 -5.86
CA MET A 190 23.58 1.99 -5.63
C MET A 190 23.54 3.06 -4.55
N ASP A 191 23.42 4.32 -4.96
CA ASP A 191 23.39 5.45 -4.03
C ASP A 191 22.11 5.41 -3.20
N ALA A 192 22.26 5.03 -1.94
CA ALA A 192 21.39 5.44 -0.87
C ALA A 192 22.23 5.52 0.40
N THR A 193 22.63 6.75 0.76
CA THR A 193 22.97 7.03 2.15
C THR A 193 21.68 7.14 2.96
N PRO A 194 21.43 6.21 3.90
CA PRO A 194 21.01 6.69 5.21
C PRO A 194 21.64 5.90 6.37
N THR A 195 21.91 6.62 7.45
CA THR A 195 22.43 6.14 8.74
C THR A 195 21.83 4.80 9.17
N VAL A 196 22.67 3.75 9.28
CA VAL A 196 22.35 2.56 10.07
C VAL A 196 22.21 3.02 11.51
N ARG A 197 20.98 3.15 12.00
CA ARG A 197 20.74 3.39 13.43
C ARG A 197 20.84 2.04 14.12
N SER A 198 21.89 1.85 14.92
CA SER A 198 21.94 0.77 15.90
C SER A 198 20.80 1.01 16.89
N ALA A 199 19.73 0.22 16.79
CA ALA A 199 18.60 0.33 17.68
C ALA A 199 19.01 -0.17 19.07
N SER A 200 19.13 0.76 20.02
CA SER A 200 19.21 0.43 21.43
C SER A 200 17.84 -0.08 21.91
N GLY A 201 17.70 -1.40 22.07
CA GLY A 201 16.56 -1.97 22.79
C GLY A 201 16.01 -3.32 22.34
N GLY A 202 16.87 -4.33 22.09
CA GLY A 202 16.48 -5.75 21.96
C GLY A 202 16.87 -6.36 20.62
N ILE A 203 17.64 -7.46 20.67
CA ILE A 203 18.46 -8.08 19.60
C ILE A 203 19.81 -7.35 19.45
N GLY A 204 20.90 -8.13 19.31
CA GLY A 204 22.29 -7.74 19.64
C GLY A 204 22.83 -6.46 18.98
N ALA A 205 23.93 -5.94 19.52
CA ALA A 205 24.53 -4.65 19.18
C ALA A 205 24.96 -4.45 17.69
N ALA A 206 24.75 -5.45 16.82
CA ALA A 206 25.04 -5.43 15.37
C ALA A 206 23.78 -5.38 14.47
N ALA A 207 22.57 -5.40 15.04
CA ALA A 207 21.32 -5.45 14.28
C ALA A 207 21.13 -4.24 13.36
N VAL A 208 20.97 -4.53 12.06
CA VAL A 208 20.60 -3.55 11.04
C VAL A 208 19.07 -3.45 10.99
N ASP A 209 18.53 -2.32 11.42
CA ASP A 209 17.11 -1.98 11.28
C ASP A 209 16.77 -1.85 9.78
N PRO A 210 15.82 -2.64 9.24
CA PRO A 210 15.41 -2.52 7.85
C PRO A 210 14.70 -1.21 7.55
N GLY A 211 14.20 -0.48 8.54
CA GLY A 211 13.36 0.69 8.32
C GLY A 211 12.07 0.33 7.56
N ALA A 212 11.57 1.27 6.74
CA ALA A 212 10.36 1.06 5.95
C ALA A 212 10.53 -0.06 4.92
N THR A 213 9.46 -0.82 4.68
CA THR A 213 9.43 -1.79 3.58
C THR A 213 9.48 -1.07 2.25
N ALA A 214 10.40 -1.47 1.37
CA ALA A 214 10.47 -0.98 0.00
C ALA A 214 9.76 -1.96 -0.93
N THR A 215 8.79 -1.48 -1.71
CA THR A 215 8.17 -2.28 -2.77
C THR A 215 9.04 -2.20 -4.02
N ILE A 216 9.53 -3.34 -4.49
CA ILE A 216 10.30 -3.43 -5.74
C ILE A 216 9.43 -4.15 -6.75
N ARG A 217 9.18 -3.49 -7.88
CA ARG A 217 8.28 -3.98 -8.91
C ARG A 217 9.05 -4.74 -9.97
N VAL A 218 8.58 -5.95 -10.28
CA VAL A 218 9.28 -6.85 -11.19
C VAL A 218 8.40 -7.15 -12.40
N GLN A 219 8.89 -6.85 -13.60
CA GLN A 219 8.36 -7.43 -14.82
C GLN A 219 9.05 -8.78 -15.05
N VAL A 220 8.26 -9.80 -15.34
CA VAL A 220 8.79 -11.12 -15.69
C VAL A 220 8.38 -11.47 -17.10
N VAL A 221 9.38 -11.73 -17.93
CA VAL A 221 9.21 -12.16 -19.31
C VAL A 221 9.60 -13.62 -19.40
N ALA A 222 8.76 -14.49 -19.97
CA ALA A 222 9.10 -15.89 -20.18
C ALA A 222 9.21 -16.21 -21.67
N THR A 223 10.27 -16.88 -22.09
CA THR A 223 10.39 -17.31 -23.49
C THR A 223 9.36 -18.40 -23.79
N ASN A 224 8.82 -18.45 -25.00
CA ASN A 224 7.90 -19.53 -25.40
C ASN A 224 8.56 -20.92 -25.27
N GLN A 225 9.88 -21.00 -25.41
CA GLN A 225 10.65 -22.21 -25.16
C GLN A 225 10.60 -22.63 -23.68
N ALA A 226 10.79 -21.69 -22.75
CA ALA A 226 10.65 -21.94 -21.31
C ALA A 226 9.23 -22.32 -20.92
N VAL A 227 8.23 -21.61 -21.46
CA VAL A 227 6.80 -21.93 -21.25
C VAL A 227 6.50 -23.35 -21.72
N THR A 228 7.04 -23.75 -22.88
CA THR A 228 6.86 -25.10 -23.43
C THR A 228 7.58 -26.15 -22.60
N ALA A 229 8.83 -25.91 -22.21
CA ALA A 229 9.63 -26.81 -21.38
C ALA A 229 8.99 -27.03 -20.00
N TYR A 230 8.50 -25.96 -19.37
CA TYR A 230 8.08 -25.99 -17.97
C TYR A 230 7.01 -27.04 -17.63
N GLY A 231 6.04 -27.29 -18.50
CA GLY A 231 5.05 -28.35 -18.22
C GLY A 231 3.64 -27.85 -17.96
N GLY A 232 3.54 -26.69 -17.33
CA GLY A 232 2.31 -26.26 -16.71
C GLY A 232 2.13 -24.76 -16.76
N ASP A 233 1.61 -24.26 -15.66
CA ASP A 233 1.24 -22.88 -15.49
C ASP A 233 2.45 -21.99 -15.18
N MET A 234 3.07 -21.43 -16.23
CA MET A 234 4.27 -20.57 -16.08
C MET A 234 3.99 -19.33 -15.22
N GLN A 235 2.80 -18.74 -15.29
CA GLN A 235 2.46 -17.59 -14.46
C GLN A 235 2.41 -17.98 -12.97
N ALA A 236 1.85 -19.14 -12.63
CA ALA A 236 1.88 -19.65 -11.27
C ALA A 236 3.31 -19.97 -10.77
N LEU A 237 4.23 -20.39 -11.66
CA LEU A 237 5.65 -20.54 -11.33
C LEU A 237 6.29 -19.19 -11.00
N VAL A 238 6.00 -18.16 -11.80
CA VAL A 238 6.50 -16.80 -11.58
C VAL A 238 5.97 -16.23 -10.25
N GLU A 239 4.68 -16.39 -9.96
CA GLU A 239 4.10 -15.96 -8.69
C GLU A 239 4.68 -16.74 -7.50
N LEU A 240 5.00 -18.03 -7.67
CA LEU A 240 5.71 -18.82 -6.67
C LEU A 240 7.13 -18.27 -6.43
N ALA A 241 7.86 -17.92 -7.50
CA ALA A 241 9.20 -17.31 -7.38
C ALA A 241 9.15 -15.99 -6.61
N VAL A 242 8.17 -15.14 -6.91
CA VAL A 242 7.93 -13.88 -6.18
C VAL A 242 7.55 -14.14 -4.72
N ALA A 243 6.72 -15.15 -4.45
CA ALA A 243 6.32 -15.51 -3.09
C ALA A 243 7.50 -16.01 -2.25
N GLU A 244 8.30 -16.94 -2.79
CA GLU A 244 9.49 -17.46 -2.10
C GLU A 244 10.54 -16.37 -1.86
N SER A 245 10.74 -15.47 -2.83
CA SER A 245 11.65 -14.33 -2.69
C SER A 245 11.22 -13.41 -1.53
N ASN A 246 9.92 -13.08 -1.48
CA ASN A 246 9.35 -12.31 -0.38
C ASN A 246 9.52 -12.98 0.97
N GLN A 247 9.31 -14.30 1.04
CA GLN A 247 9.56 -15.07 2.24
C GLN A 247 11.03 -14.97 2.66
N GLY A 248 11.98 -15.05 1.73
CA GLY A 248 13.41 -14.88 2.02
C GLY A 248 13.75 -13.50 2.58
N TYR A 249 13.18 -12.43 2.02
CA TYR A 249 13.36 -11.07 2.56
C TYR A 249 12.76 -10.89 3.96
N ALA A 250 11.59 -11.48 4.21
CA ALA A 250 10.93 -11.45 5.52
C ALA A 250 11.73 -12.25 6.57
N ASN A 251 12.11 -13.48 6.22
CA ASN A 251 12.93 -14.39 7.03
C ASN A 251 14.23 -13.73 7.50
N SER A 252 14.85 -12.92 6.64
CA SER A 252 16.12 -12.27 6.94
C SER A 252 16.00 -10.84 7.44
N ASN A 253 14.80 -10.32 7.71
CA ASN A 253 14.58 -8.95 8.18
C ASN A 253 15.18 -7.89 7.23
N VAL A 254 14.91 -8.01 5.92
CA VAL A 254 15.41 -7.09 4.89
C VAL A 254 14.43 -5.93 4.65
N GLY A 255 13.12 -6.19 4.74
CA GLY A 255 12.08 -5.21 4.44
C GLY A 255 11.98 -4.85 2.95
N ILE A 256 12.02 -5.85 2.07
CA ILE A 256 11.67 -5.74 0.65
C ILE A 256 10.35 -6.48 0.43
N GLN A 257 9.47 -5.89 -0.38
CA GLN A 257 8.29 -6.55 -0.93
C GLN A 257 8.39 -6.55 -2.46
N LEU A 258 8.69 -7.69 -3.06
CA LEU A 258 8.54 -7.87 -4.50
C LEU A 258 7.06 -7.89 -4.87
N GLU A 259 6.71 -7.07 -5.85
CA GLU A 259 5.41 -7.06 -6.50
C GLU A 259 5.62 -7.45 -7.96
N LEU A 260 4.94 -8.49 -8.42
CA LEU A 260 4.87 -8.78 -9.85
C LEU A 260 4.13 -7.60 -10.48
N ALA A 261 4.80 -6.79 -11.30
CA ALA A 261 4.19 -5.68 -12.01
C ALA A 261 3.46 -6.18 -13.24
N ASN A 262 4.14 -7.03 -14.01
CA ASN A 262 3.64 -7.61 -15.25
C ASN A 262 4.25 -9.00 -15.48
N TYR A 263 3.49 -9.88 -16.12
CA TYR A 263 3.96 -11.15 -16.66
C TYR A 263 3.58 -11.22 -18.14
N ARG A 264 4.55 -11.55 -19.00
CA ARG A 264 4.30 -11.75 -20.42
C ARG A 264 5.22 -12.80 -21.02
N THR A 265 4.87 -13.27 -22.21
CA THR A 265 5.70 -14.20 -22.98
C THR A 265 6.35 -13.50 -24.17
N VAL A 266 7.45 -14.08 -24.64
CA VAL A 266 8.16 -13.60 -25.83
C VAL A 266 8.60 -14.76 -26.72
N GLU A 267 8.53 -14.55 -28.03
CA GLU A 267 9.11 -15.47 -29.01
C GLU A 267 10.62 -15.25 -29.06
N TYR A 268 11.35 -16.10 -28.35
CA TYR A 268 12.80 -16.07 -28.32
C TYR A 268 13.33 -17.49 -28.06
N THR A 269 14.45 -17.82 -28.70
CA THR A 269 15.15 -19.10 -28.52
C THR A 269 16.48 -18.81 -27.84
N SER A 270 16.72 -19.47 -26.71
CA SER A 270 17.97 -19.29 -25.95
C SER A 270 19.19 -19.67 -26.76
N ALA A 271 20.26 -18.90 -26.62
CA ALA A 271 21.53 -19.12 -27.29
C ALA A 271 22.24 -20.40 -26.81
N GLY A 272 22.01 -20.82 -25.56
CA GLY A 272 22.61 -22.02 -24.99
C GLY A 272 24.09 -21.85 -24.63
N ASP A 273 24.52 -20.62 -24.37
CA ASP A 273 25.90 -20.25 -24.06
C ASP A 273 26.12 -19.94 -22.57
N GLY A 274 25.16 -20.32 -21.71
CA GLY A 274 25.23 -20.02 -20.29
C GLY A 274 24.70 -18.62 -19.98
N HIS A 275 23.58 -18.27 -20.62
CA HIS A 275 22.83 -17.02 -20.44
C HIS A 275 23.49 -15.73 -20.97
N PHE A 276 24.77 -15.71 -21.37
CA PHE A 276 25.46 -14.46 -21.73
C PHE A 276 24.78 -13.72 -22.88
N THR A 277 24.60 -14.37 -24.04
CA THR A 277 23.93 -13.75 -25.19
C THR A 277 22.48 -13.38 -24.88
N ASP A 278 21.79 -14.22 -24.11
CA ASP A 278 20.38 -14.01 -23.75
C ASP A 278 20.19 -12.81 -22.81
N GLU A 279 21.13 -12.60 -21.90
CA GLU A 279 21.14 -11.47 -20.96
C GLU A 279 21.48 -10.16 -21.68
N GLU A 280 22.52 -10.15 -22.52
CA GLU A 280 22.90 -8.97 -23.31
C GLU A 280 21.74 -8.50 -24.20
N ARG A 281 21.09 -9.43 -24.91
CA ARG A 281 19.91 -9.15 -25.75
C ARG A 281 18.70 -8.67 -24.95
N PHE A 282 18.56 -9.14 -23.71
CA PHE A 282 17.45 -8.74 -22.86
C PHE A 282 17.67 -7.35 -22.24
N ALA A 283 18.92 -6.93 -22.09
CA ALA A 283 19.29 -5.65 -21.52
C ALA A 283 19.48 -4.53 -22.57
N ASP A 284 19.85 -4.85 -23.82
CA ASP A 284 20.01 -3.88 -24.90
C ASP A 284 18.65 -3.49 -25.51
N PRO A 285 18.23 -2.21 -25.45
CA PRO A 285 16.95 -1.78 -25.99
C PRO A 285 16.89 -1.64 -27.52
N ASN A 286 17.99 -1.83 -28.25
CA ASN A 286 18.06 -1.54 -29.69
C ASN A 286 18.85 -2.58 -30.50
N ASP A 287 18.97 -3.82 -30.03
CA ASP A 287 19.71 -4.85 -30.74
C ASP A 287 18.83 -5.68 -31.70
N GLY A 288 17.50 -5.42 -31.68
CA GLY A 288 16.51 -6.09 -32.50
C GLY A 288 15.91 -7.34 -31.87
N TYR A 289 16.26 -7.67 -30.62
CA TYR A 289 15.75 -8.80 -29.87
C TYR A 289 15.00 -8.32 -28.63
N MET A 290 13.70 -8.63 -28.57
CA MET A 290 12.88 -8.34 -27.39
C MET A 290 12.79 -6.85 -27.03
N ASP A 291 13.23 -5.90 -27.88
CA ASP A 291 13.23 -4.45 -27.63
C ASP A 291 11.91 -3.90 -27.04
N ASP A 292 10.77 -4.47 -27.45
CA ASP A 292 9.44 -4.03 -26.99
C ASP A 292 9.18 -4.28 -25.48
N ILE A 293 9.98 -5.13 -24.83
CA ILE A 293 9.90 -5.36 -23.38
C ILE A 293 10.24 -4.10 -22.58
N HIS A 294 11.05 -3.19 -23.12
CA HIS A 294 11.48 -1.97 -22.43
C HIS A 294 10.31 -1.01 -22.31
N ALA A 295 9.56 -0.80 -23.40
CA ALA A 295 8.32 -0.04 -23.37
C ALA A 295 7.29 -0.67 -22.41
N SER A 296 7.19 -2.00 -22.40
CA SER A 296 6.34 -2.74 -21.45
C SER A 296 6.81 -2.57 -19.99
N ARG A 297 8.12 -2.59 -19.74
CA ARG A 297 8.70 -2.40 -18.41
C ARG A 297 8.34 -1.02 -17.87
N ASP A 298 8.49 0.01 -18.70
CA ASP A 298 8.18 1.39 -18.35
C ASP A 298 6.67 1.59 -18.12
N ALA A 299 5.83 1.06 -19.00
CA ALA A 299 4.37 1.15 -18.88
C ALA A 299 3.81 0.49 -17.62
N ASN A 300 4.50 -0.51 -17.08
CA ASN A 300 4.10 -1.21 -15.86
C ASN A 300 4.85 -0.73 -14.61
N ALA A 301 5.70 0.30 -14.74
CA ALA A 301 6.59 0.82 -13.71
C ALA A 301 7.36 -0.31 -13.01
N ALA A 302 8.03 -1.16 -13.80
CA ALA A 302 8.81 -2.27 -13.28
C ALA A 302 10.27 -1.84 -13.03
N ASP A 303 10.65 -1.77 -11.76
CA ASP A 303 12.01 -1.46 -11.31
C ASP A 303 13.03 -2.48 -11.80
N VAL A 304 12.65 -3.75 -11.88
CA VAL A 304 13.50 -4.87 -12.30
C VAL A 304 12.83 -5.67 -13.42
N ASN A 305 13.61 -6.14 -14.38
CA ASN A 305 13.13 -7.04 -15.43
C ASN A 305 13.86 -8.39 -15.32
N VAL A 306 13.10 -9.49 -15.32
CA VAL A 306 13.66 -10.85 -15.26
C VAL A 306 13.17 -11.68 -16.43
N LEU A 307 14.10 -12.27 -17.18
CA LEU A 307 13.81 -13.19 -18.27
C LEU A 307 13.89 -14.64 -17.78
N ILE A 308 12.80 -15.39 -17.92
CA ILE A 308 12.76 -16.84 -17.69
C ILE A 308 13.05 -17.57 -19.00
N ILE A 309 14.15 -18.32 -19.01
CA ILE A 309 14.67 -19.00 -20.21
C ILE A 309 14.77 -20.52 -20.04
N ASN A 310 15.04 -21.22 -21.14
CA ASN A 310 15.31 -22.65 -21.18
C ASN A 310 16.76 -22.92 -21.62
N ASP A 311 17.71 -22.35 -20.90
CA ASP A 311 19.12 -22.71 -20.97
C ASP A 311 19.53 -23.35 -19.64
N GLY A 312 19.90 -24.63 -19.65
CA GLY A 312 20.29 -25.38 -18.45
C GLY A 312 21.79 -25.34 -18.17
N GLY A 313 22.56 -24.48 -18.85
CA GLY A 313 24.01 -24.34 -18.63
C GLY A 313 24.36 -23.86 -17.21
N ASN A 314 23.51 -23.02 -16.63
CA ASN A 314 23.56 -22.49 -15.28
C ASN A 314 22.15 -22.08 -14.83
N CYS A 315 22.01 -21.60 -13.60
CA CYS A 315 20.70 -21.26 -13.04
C CYS A 315 20.30 -19.81 -13.27
N GLY A 316 21.25 -18.90 -13.43
CA GLY A 316 20.95 -17.50 -13.71
C GLY A 316 22.17 -16.67 -14.03
N LEU A 317 21.91 -15.46 -14.51
CA LEU A 317 22.91 -14.42 -14.72
C LEU A 317 22.24 -13.06 -14.55
N ALA A 318 22.73 -12.28 -13.59
CA ALA A 318 22.41 -10.87 -13.45
C ALA A 318 23.32 -10.02 -14.34
N HIS A 319 22.78 -8.91 -14.86
CA HIS A 319 23.55 -7.97 -15.69
C HIS A 319 24.76 -7.36 -14.96
N SER A 320 24.65 -7.20 -13.64
CA SER A 320 25.62 -6.39 -12.87
C SER A 320 25.56 -6.67 -11.36
N ILE A 321 26.64 -6.27 -10.66
CA ILE A 321 26.66 -6.20 -9.18
C ILE A 321 26.31 -4.78 -8.75
N GLY A 322 25.14 -4.64 -8.13
CA GLY A 322 24.45 -3.36 -8.06
C GLY A 322 23.92 -2.97 -9.43
N SER A 323 22.93 -2.09 -9.48
CA SER A 323 22.31 -1.72 -10.75
C SER A 323 21.91 -0.25 -10.78
N THR A 324 21.55 0.20 -11.96
CA THR A 324 20.86 1.46 -12.21
C THR A 324 19.49 1.18 -12.79
N ALA A 325 18.69 2.24 -12.91
CA ALA A 325 17.42 2.20 -13.60
C ALA A 325 17.53 1.65 -15.05
N ALA A 326 18.70 1.78 -15.70
CA ALA A 326 18.94 1.28 -17.04
C ALA A 326 19.50 -0.16 -17.09
N THR A 327 20.00 -0.70 -15.98
CA THR A 327 20.79 -1.95 -15.97
C THR A 327 20.22 -3.05 -15.08
N ALA A 328 19.05 -2.85 -14.46
CA ALA A 328 18.41 -3.84 -13.60
C ALA A 328 17.70 -4.96 -14.40
N PHE A 329 18.51 -5.82 -15.02
CA PHE A 329 18.10 -6.98 -15.82
C PHE A 329 18.75 -8.27 -15.29
N ALA A 330 18.03 -9.38 -15.37
CA ALA A 330 18.57 -10.69 -15.07
C ALA A 330 17.88 -11.78 -15.90
N THR A 331 18.57 -12.90 -16.08
CA THR A 331 18.03 -14.11 -16.69
C THR A 331 18.05 -15.25 -15.68
N VAL A 332 17.04 -16.13 -15.75
CA VAL A 332 16.90 -17.28 -14.84
C VAL A 332 16.43 -18.49 -15.62
N HIS A 333 17.07 -19.64 -15.41
CA HIS A 333 16.61 -20.91 -15.94
C HIS A 333 15.30 -21.30 -15.24
N TYR A 334 14.25 -21.61 -16.00
CA TYR A 334 12.92 -21.85 -15.43
C TYR A 334 12.91 -22.90 -14.31
N ASP A 335 13.73 -23.95 -14.44
CA ASP A 335 13.77 -25.04 -13.46
C ASP A 335 14.55 -24.66 -12.19
N CYS A 336 15.35 -23.59 -12.21
CA CYS A 336 16.04 -23.04 -11.03
C CYS A 336 15.26 -21.91 -10.34
N ALA A 337 14.24 -21.34 -10.98
CA ALA A 337 13.55 -20.14 -10.51
C ALA A 337 12.95 -20.27 -9.10
N THR A 338 12.49 -21.47 -8.72
CA THR A 338 11.82 -21.74 -7.43
C THR A 338 12.41 -22.97 -6.72
N GLY A 339 12.36 -22.96 -5.39
CA GLY A 339 12.88 -24.00 -4.49
C GLY A 339 14.41 -24.05 -4.41
N TYR A 340 15.08 -23.64 -5.47
CA TYR A 340 16.53 -23.39 -5.56
C TYR A 340 16.88 -21.89 -5.38
N TYR A 341 15.84 -21.04 -5.40
CA TYR A 341 15.86 -19.60 -5.12
C TYR A 341 16.68 -18.73 -6.08
N SER A 342 16.94 -19.19 -7.31
CA SER A 342 17.72 -18.42 -8.28
C SER A 342 17.06 -17.11 -8.70
N PHE A 343 15.72 -17.04 -8.70
CA PHE A 343 15.02 -15.78 -8.95
C PHE A 343 15.38 -14.68 -7.94
N ALA A 344 15.39 -15.02 -6.65
CA ALA A 344 15.83 -14.10 -5.60
C ALA A 344 17.34 -13.82 -5.69
N HIS A 345 18.14 -14.85 -6.00
CA HIS A 345 19.59 -14.76 -6.11
C HIS A 345 20.03 -13.71 -7.15
N GLU A 346 19.50 -13.76 -8.37
CA GLU A 346 19.90 -12.83 -9.42
C GLU A 346 19.44 -11.40 -9.12
N ILE A 347 18.25 -11.21 -8.54
CA ILE A 347 17.80 -9.89 -8.04
C ILE A 347 18.73 -9.40 -6.91
N GLY A 348 19.26 -10.31 -6.09
CA GLY A 348 20.26 -10.02 -5.07
C GLY A 348 21.52 -9.38 -5.64
N HIS A 349 22.05 -9.91 -6.75
CA HIS A 349 23.19 -9.31 -7.45
C HIS A 349 22.88 -7.89 -7.90
N LEU A 350 21.70 -7.64 -8.47
CA LEU A 350 21.26 -6.30 -8.87
C LEU A 350 21.14 -5.33 -7.69
N LEU A 351 20.98 -5.84 -6.46
CA LEU A 351 21.01 -5.11 -5.18
C LEU A 351 22.41 -5.06 -4.52
N SER A 352 23.47 -5.44 -5.24
CA SER A 352 24.87 -5.51 -4.81
C SER A 352 25.24 -6.67 -3.87
N ALA A 353 24.38 -7.67 -3.70
CA ALA A 353 24.75 -8.89 -2.98
C ALA A 353 25.75 -9.72 -3.79
N ARG A 354 26.69 -10.37 -3.11
CA ARG A 354 27.75 -11.21 -3.69
C ARG A 354 27.69 -12.63 -3.16
N HIS A 355 28.36 -13.54 -3.88
CA HIS A 355 28.50 -14.92 -3.44
C HIS A 355 29.30 -15.04 -2.15
N ASP A 356 29.35 -16.26 -1.60
CA ASP A 356 30.22 -16.52 -0.45
C ASP A 356 31.71 -16.32 -0.80
N PRO A 357 32.57 -16.00 0.19
CA PRO A 357 33.94 -15.60 -0.08
C PRO A 357 34.84 -16.65 -0.73
N ALA A 358 34.44 -17.92 -0.72
CA ALA A 358 35.17 -18.98 -1.40
C ALA A 358 34.91 -18.98 -2.91
N ALA A 359 33.74 -18.51 -3.34
CA ALA A 359 33.36 -18.33 -4.74
C ALA A 359 33.76 -16.94 -5.26
N ASP A 360 33.52 -15.89 -4.45
CA ASP A 360 33.87 -14.50 -4.79
C ASP A 360 34.66 -13.83 -3.67
N PRO A 361 35.98 -13.65 -3.82
CA PRO A 361 36.81 -12.96 -2.82
C PRO A 361 36.74 -11.42 -2.92
N THR A 362 35.94 -10.85 -3.84
CA THR A 362 35.88 -9.41 -4.13
C THR A 362 35.13 -8.64 -3.06
N ASN A 363 35.67 -7.49 -2.63
CA ASN A 363 35.12 -6.71 -1.51
C ASN A 363 34.37 -5.43 -1.94
N THR A 364 34.12 -5.22 -3.24
CA THR A 364 33.50 -4.00 -3.78
C THR A 364 32.12 -4.31 -4.35
N PRO A 365 31.06 -3.50 -4.18
CA PRO A 365 31.05 -2.23 -3.47
C PRO A 365 31.02 -2.38 -1.94
N TYR A 366 30.68 -3.56 -1.41
CA TYR A 366 30.56 -3.79 0.03
C TYR A 366 31.36 -5.03 0.48
N ALA A 367 32.38 -4.85 1.32
CA ALA A 367 33.26 -5.92 1.80
C ALA A 367 32.56 -6.98 2.67
N TYR A 368 31.41 -6.62 3.25
CA TYR A 368 30.57 -7.52 4.05
C TYR A 368 29.45 -8.18 3.23
N GLY A 369 29.36 -7.89 1.93
CA GLY A 369 28.21 -8.19 1.09
C GLY A 369 28.12 -9.62 0.60
N HIS A 370 28.67 -10.62 1.32
CA HIS A 370 28.75 -11.99 0.84
C HIS A 370 27.68 -12.93 1.40
N GLY A 371 27.32 -13.94 0.62
CA GLY A 371 26.60 -15.13 1.09
C GLY A 371 27.37 -15.88 2.18
N TYR A 372 26.69 -16.75 2.92
CA TYR A 372 27.27 -17.55 4.00
C TYR A 372 27.10 -19.04 3.74
N ARG A 373 28.20 -19.79 3.93
CA ARG A 373 28.24 -21.25 3.87
C ARG A 373 28.65 -21.80 5.22
N TYR A 374 27.79 -22.62 5.83
CA TYR A 374 28.11 -23.35 7.04
C TYR A 374 28.52 -24.79 6.67
N GLU A 375 29.81 -25.07 6.78
CA GLU A 375 30.41 -26.33 6.39
C GLU A 375 31.37 -26.84 7.49
N PRO A 376 30.85 -27.36 8.61
CA PRO A 376 31.68 -27.96 9.64
C PRO A 376 32.29 -29.28 9.12
N ALA A 377 33.38 -29.72 9.75
CA ALA A 377 34.03 -30.99 9.43
C ALA A 377 33.09 -32.20 9.66
N THR A 378 32.17 -32.10 10.63
CA THR A 378 31.16 -33.10 10.96
C THR A 378 29.82 -32.42 11.24
N GLY A 379 28.71 -33.01 10.81
CA GLY A 379 27.35 -32.49 11.04
C GLY A 379 26.66 -31.99 9.77
N SER A 380 25.48 -31.39 9.93
CA SER A 380 24.68 -30.90 8.82
C SER A 380 25.20 -29.57 8.27
N LYS A 381 25.50 -29.56 6.97
CA LYS A 381 25.89 -28.38 6.20
C LYS A 381 24.64 -27.63 5.71
N TRP A 382 24.77 -26.33 5.49
CA TRP A 382 23.72 -25.51 4.87
C TRP A 382 24.32 -24.20 4.34
N ARG A 383 23.56 -23.51 3.48
CA ARG A 383 23.99 -22.26 2.84
C ARG A 383 22.84 -21.27 2.69
N THR A 384 23.15 -19.97 2.67
CA THR A 384 22.19 -18.89 2.40
C THR A 384 21.97 -18.70 0.90
N ILE A 385 21.00 -17.87 0.50
CA ILE A 385 20.59 -17.65 -0.91
C ILE A 385 21.77 -17.35 -1.84
N MET A 386 22.67 -16.44 -1.46
CA MET A 386 23.81 -16.06 -2.31
C MET A 386 24.98 -17.04 -2.29
N ALA A 387 24.99 -18.06 -1.43
CA ALA A 387 26.14 -18.94 -1.31
C ALA A 387 26.08 -20.11 -2.31
N TYR A 388 27.24 -20.47 -2.85
CA TYR A 388 27.45 -21.63 -3.71
C TYR A 388 27.40 -22.93 -2.91
N ASN A 389 27.35 -24.05 -3.64
CA ASN A 389 27.09 -25.35 -3.02
C ASN A 389 28.27 -25.77 -2.14
N CYS A 390 27.97 -26.47 -1.05
CA CYS A 390 29.00 -27.02 -0.18
C CYS A 390 29.71 -28.19 -0.86
N SER A 391 30.92 -28.52 -0.39
CA SER A 391 31.59 -29.75 -0.82
C SER A 391 30.74 -30.95 -0.40
N GLY A 392 30.38 -31.82 -1.36
CA GLY A 392 29.46 -32.93 -1.13
C GLY A 392 27.98 -32.54 -0.96
N GLY A 393 27.62 -31.28 -1.23
CA GLY A 393 26.24 -30.80 -1.25
C GLY A 393 25.72 -30.29 0.10
N CYS A 394 24.86 -29.27 0.05
CA CYS A 394 24.09 -28.82 1.21
C CYS A 394 22.79 -28.10 0.81
N PRO A 395 21.73 -28.19 1.64
CA PRO A 395 20.50 -27.44 1.42
C PRO A 395 20.76 -25.93 1.39
N ARG A 396 20.15 -25.24 0.43
CA ARG A 396 20.05 -23.78 0.42
C ARG A 396 18.82 -23.39 1.23
N LEU A 397 19.03 -22.63 2.29
CA LEU A 397 17.95 -22.10 3.12
C LEU A 397 17.44 -20.79 2.49
N ASN A 398 16.13 -20.53 2.59
CA ASN A 398 15.52 -19.31 2.08
C ASN A 398 15.79 -18.12 3.03
N TYR A 399 17.07 -17.82 3.23
CA TYR A 399 17.61 -16.77 4.08
C TYR A 399 18.78 -16.10 3.37
N TRP A 400 18.84 -14.79 3.46
CA TRP A 400 20.02 -13.97 3.19
C TRP A 400 20.97 -14.01 4.38
N SER A 401 22.27 -13.89 4.13
CA SER A 401 23.24 -13.89 5.23
C SER A 401 23.02 -12.71 6.17
N ASN A 402 22.85 -13.05 7.45
CA ASN A 402 22.53 -12.13 8.53
C ASN A 402 23.11 -12.69 9.84
N PRO A 403 24.14 -12.05 10.43
CA PRO A 403 24.73 -12.52 11.68
C PRO A 403 23.75 -12.47 12.85
N ASP A 404 22.67 -11.69 12.79
CA ASP A 404 21.68 -11.60 13.87
C ASP A 404 20.63 -12.71 13.84
N VAL A 405 20.57 -13.49 12.76
CA VAL A 405 19.72 -14.69 12.66
C VAL A 405 20.58 -15.92 12.90
N THR A 406 20.04 -16.89 13.64
CA THR A 406 20.71 -18.16 13.94
C THR A 406 19.88 -19.34 13.45
N TYR A 407 20.58 -20.40 13.02
CA TYR A 407 20.00 -21.68 12.64
C TYR A 407 20.73 -22.80 13.36
N ASN A 408 20.01 -23.52 14.21
CA ASN A 408 20.55 -24.50 15.16
C ASN A 408 21.65 -23.90 16.04
N GLY A 409 21.45 -22.66 16.50
CA GLY A 409 22.38 -21.92 17.34
C GLY A 409 23.61 -21.37 16.62
N VAL A 410 23.70 -21.53 15.29
CA VAL A 410 24.80 -21.02 14.48
C VAL A 410 24.34 -19.77 13.74
N ALA A 411 25.07 -18.66 13.87
CA ALA A 411 24.77 -17.42 13.15
C ALA A 411 24.80 -17.64 11.62
N MET A 412 23.82 -17.09 10.91
CA MET A 412 23.70 -17.15 9.46
C MET A 412 24.61 -16.12 8.74
N GLY A 413 25.78 -15.85 9.29
CA GLY A 413 26.68 -14.86 8.74
C GLY A 413 27.69 -14.32 9.74
N THR A 414 28.45 -13.32 9.29
CA THR A 414 29.44 -12.60 10.08
C THR A 414 29.29 -11.10 9.78
N THR A 415 29.48 -10.26 10.80
CA THR A 415 29.28 -8.80 10.67
C THR A 415 30.16 -8.18 9.60
N ASP A 416 31.41 -8.66 9.47
CA ASP A 416 32.43 -8.02 8.64
C ASP A 416 32.51 -8.59 7.22
N ARG A 417 31.92 -9.77 6.97
CA ARG A 417 32.10 -10.48 5.71
C ARG A 417 30.85 -11.08 5.11
N ASN A 418 29.96 -11.67 5.90
CA ASN A 418 28.79 -12.40 5.38
C ASN A 418 27.49 -11.77 5.88
N HIS A 419 27.09 -10.68 5.23
CA HIS A 419 25.98 -9.83 5.68
C HIS A 419 25.21 -9.21 4.51
N ASN A 420 24.69 -10.05 3.61
CA ASN A 420 23.83 -9.61 2.50
C ASN A 420 22.65 -8.79 2.99
N GLN A 421 22.04 -9.13 4.14
CA GLN A 421 20.91 -8.38 4.69
C GLN A 421 21.22 -6.87 4.79
N ARG A 422 22.42 -6.50 5.25
CA ARG A 422 22.82 -5.10 5.38
C ARG A 422 22.89 -4.42 4.03
N VAL A 423 23.48 -5.09 3.04
CA VAL A 423 23.56 -4.58 1.67
C VAL A 423 22.16 -4.34 1.11
N LEU A 424 21.27 -5.33 1.21
CA LEU A 424 19.91 -5.23 0.70
C LEU A 424 19.11 -4.11 1.39
N VAL A 425 19.26 -3.92 2.70
CA VAL A 425 18.65 -2.79 3.42
C VAL A 425 19.16 -1.45 2.91
N GLN A 426 20.45 -1.35 2.60
CA GLN A 426 21.06 -0.14 2.07
C GLN A 426 20.60 0.17 0.64
N THR A 427 20.41 -0.85 -0.20
CA THR A 427 20.18 -0.66 -1.65
C THR A 427 18.71 -0.72 -2.07
N LYS A 428 17.81 -1.28 -1.24
CA LYS A 428 16.40 -1.47 -1.60
C LYS A 428 15.66 -0.20 -1.99
N ALA A 429 15.94 0.92 -1.32
CA ALA A 429 15.26 2.19 -1.59
C ALA A 429 15.67 2.77 -2.95
N ALA A 430 16.95 2.61 -3.32
CA ALA A 430 17.44 3.03 -4.62
C ALA A 430 16.80 2.21 -5.75
N MET A 431 16.72 0.88 -5.59
CA MET A 431 16.09 0.01 -6.59
C MET A 431 14.59 0.28 -6.74
N ALA A 432 13.86 0.42 -5.64
CA ALA A 432 12.43 0.75 -5.66
C ALA A 432 12.10 2.12 -6.27
N ALA A 433 13.11 2.95 -6.53
CA ALA A 433 12.96 4.26 -7.15
C ALA A 433 13.30 4.26 -8.66
N PHE A 434 13.68 3.13 -9.26
CA PHE A 434 14.14 3.06 -10.65
C PHE A 434 13.09 3.43 -11.69
N ARG A 435 11.83 3.10 -11.44
CA ARG A 435 10.71 3.50 -12.30
C ARG A 435 9.63 4.28 -11.57
N GLY A 436 9.87 4.57 -10.28
CA GLY A 436 8.83 5.01 -9.37
C GLY A 436 7.81 3.88 -9.13
N ALA A 437 6.96 4.01 -8.12
CA ALA A 437 5.72 3.23 -8.12
C ALA A 437 4.94 3.51 -9.42
N PRO A 438 4.08 2.59 -9.94
CA PRO A 438 3.12 2.98 -10.97
C PRO A 438 2.38 4.11 -10.33
N GLY A 439 2.35 5.26 -11.03
CA GLY A 439 1.80 6.53 -10.57
C GLY A 439 1.31 6.43 -9.15
N GLY A 440 2.16 6.79 -8.16
CA GLY A 440 1.62 6.98 -6.83
C GLY A 440 0.42 7.89 -7.02
N ASN A 441 -0.79 7.34 -6.82
CA ASN A 441 -2.04 7.80 -7.40
C ASN A 441 -1.99 9.30 -7.69
N ALA A 442 -1.91 9.66 -8.98
CA ALA A 442 -1.84 11.05 -9.38
C ALA A 442 -3.23 11.66 -9.16
N ALA A 443 -3.41 12.20 -7.95
CA ALA A 443 -4.70 12.69 -7.48
C ALA A 443 -5.46 13.45 -8.58
N PRO A 444 -6.76 13.19 -8.77
CA PRO A 444 -7.56 13.72 -9.86
C PRO A 444 -7.51 15.24 -9.83
N VAL A 445 -7.63 15.92 -10.96
CA VAL A 445 -7.68 17.39 -11.00
C VAL A 445 -9.13 17.83 -11.01
N ALA A 446 -9.65 18.16 -9.82
CA ALA A 446 -10.96 18.80 -9.69
C ALA A 446 -11.06 20.07 -10.55
N ASN A 447 -12.04 20.14 -11.43
CA ASN A 447 -12.30 21.32 -12.25
C ASN A 447 -13.80 21.46 -12.56
N PHE A 448 -14.28 22.71 -12.60
CA PHE A 448 -15.65 23.00 -12.99
C PHE A 448 -15.80 24.42 -13.54
N SER A 449 -16.90 24.64 -14.26
CA SER A 449 -17.43 25.95 -14.63
C SER A 449 -18.86 26.13 -14.12
N ALA A 450 -19.32 27.37 -14.02
CA ALA A 450 -20.65 27.73 -13.52
C ALA A 450 -21.28 28.79 -14.41
N SER A 451 -22.58 28.65 -14.67
CA SER A 451 -23.38 29.63 -15.41
C SER A 451 -24.62 30.01 -14.61
N ALA A 452 -24.73 31.29 -14.24
CA ALA A 452 -25.83 31.81 -13.46
C ALA A 452 -26.92 32.43 -14.34
N SER A 453 -28.17 32.09 -14.07
CA SER A 453 -29.36 32.75 -14.61
C SER A 453 -30.29 33.10 -13.44
N GLY A 454 -30.28 34.38 -13.07
CA GLY A 454 -30.95 34.84 -11.87
C GLY A 454 -30.31 34.23 -10.61
N LEU A 455 -31.13 33.56 -9.80
CA LEU A 455 -30.70 32.83 -8.58
C LEU A 455 -30.31 31.37 -8.84
N THR A 456 -30.48 30.88 -10.07
CA THR A 456 -30.18 29.48 -10.43
C THR A 456 -28.83 29.41 -11.13
N VAL A 457 -27.99 28.47 -10.71
CA VAL A 457 -26.67 28.19 -11.28
C VAL A 457 -26.65 26.77 -11.81
N SER A 458 -26.27 26.62 -13.07
CA SER A 458 -25.90 25.33 -13.65
C SER A 458 -24.40 25.15 -13.55
N PHE A 459 -23.96 24.03 -12.96
CA PHE A 459 -22.55 23.66 -12.86
C PHE A 459 -22.20 22.61 -13.91
N THR A 460 -21.01 22.71 -14.47
CA THR A 460 -20.43 21.71 -15.37
C THR A 460 -19.11 21.23 -14.78
N ASP A 461 -19.06 19.97 -14.37
CA ASP A 461 -17.83 19.30 -13.97
C ASP A 461 -16.97 18.98 -15.19
N SER A 462 -15.70 19.38 -15.15
CA SER A 462 -14.68 19.10 -16.16
C SER A 462 -13.41 18.54 -15.52
N SER A 463 -13.56 17.85 -14.39
CA SER A 463 -12.48 17.20 -13.66
C SER A 463 -11.91 16.03 -14.47
N THR A 464 -10.61 15.83 -14.35
CA THR A 464 -9.89 14.77 -15.07
C THR A 464 -9.04 13.96 -14.10
N ASP A 465 -8.78 12.73 -14.48
CA ASP A 465 -7.85 11.84 -13.80
C ASP A 465 -6.91 11.26 -14.87
N SER A 466 -5.60 11.33 -14.64
CA SER A 466 -4.58 11.01 -15.65
C SER A 466 -4.21 9.53 -15.68
N ASP A 467 -4.41 8.83 -14.57
CA ASP A 467 -4.01 7.45 -14.34
C ASP A 467 -5.16 6.57 -13.82
N GLY A 468 -6.31 7.15 -13.47
CA GLY A 468 -7.48 6.42 -13.02
C GLY A 468 -8.83 6.99 -13.51
N SER A 469 -9.85 6.81 -12.68
CA SER A 469 -11.21 7.30 -12.92
C SER A 469 -11.86 7.92 -11.67
N ILE A 470 -12.60 9.01 -11.85
CA ILE A 470 -13.28 9.69 -10.73
C ILE A 470 -14.54 8.93 -10.29
N VAL A 471 -14.47 8.26 -9.14
CA VAL A 471 -15.55 7.45 -8.54
C VAL A 471 -16.51 8.24 -7.65
N SER A 472 -16.11 9.39 -7.11
CA SER A 472 -16.98 10.18 -6.21
C SER A 472 -16.82 11.69 -6.37
N ARG A 473 -17.91 12.42 -6.06
CA ARG A 473 -18.01 13.90 -6.14
C ARG A 473 -18.77 14.42 -4.94
N SER A 474 -18.29 15.52 -4.37
CA SER A 474 -18.93 16.24 -3.26
C SER A 474 -18.90 17.74 -3.53
N TRP A 475 -20.08 18.31 -3.74
CA TRP A 475 -20.29 19.74 -3.89
C TRP A 475 -20.69 20.39 -2.57
N ASN A 476 -20.13 21.55 -2.27
CA ASN A 476 -20.63 22.48 -1.25
C ASN A 476 -20.89 23.84 -1.94
N PHE A 477 -22.13 24.34 -1.84
CA PHE A 477 -22.54 25.55 -2.55
C PHE A 477 -22.29 26.84 -1.76
N GLY A 478 -21.68 26.78 -0.57
CA GLY A 478 -21.36 27.96 0.24
C GLY A 478 -22.56 28.57 0.99
N ASP A 479 -23.76 27.99 0.88
CA ASP A 479 -24.98 28.36 1.61
C ASP A 479 -25.41 27.28 2.63
N GLY A 480 -24.53 26.30 2.89
CA GLY A 480 -24.79 25.16 3.77
C GLY A 480 -25.43 23.95 3.08
N THR A 481 -25.76 24.03 1.79
CA THR A 481 -26.29 22.89 1.02
C THR A 481 -25.20 22.17 0.20
N THR A 482 -25.45 20.90 -0.13
CA THR A 482 -24.48 20.01 -0.82
C THR A 482 -25.12 19.19 -1.95
N SER A 483 -24.31 18.56 -2.79
CA SER A 483 -24.76 17.61 -3.82
C SER A 483 -23.65 16.61 -4.17
N THR A 484 -24.03 15.44 -4.71
CA THR A 484 -23.11 14.42 -5.24
C THR A 484 -23.28 14.18 -6.74
N ALA A 485 -24.20 14.90 -7.40
CA ALA A 485 -24.41 14.79 -8.83
C ALA A 485 -23.17 15.27 -9.61
N THR A 486 -22.92 14.70 -10.79
CA THR A 486 -21.78 15.08 -11.64
C THR A 486 -21.82 16.57 -12.01
N SER A 487 -22.95 17.04 -12.54
CA SER A 487 -23.16 18.43 -12.95
C SER A 487 -24.48 18.93 -12.36
N PRO A 488 -24.50 19.43 -11.11
CA PRO A 488 -25.74 19.82 -10.43
C PRO A 488 -26.30 21.16 -10.96
N SER A 489 -27.59 21.36 -10.75
CA SER A 489 -28.24 22.66 -10.81
C SER A 489 -28.66 23.10 -9.41
N LYS A 490 -28.37 24.34 -9.05
CA LYS A 490 -28.58 24.89 -7.70
C LYS A 490 -29.29 26.24 -7.78
N THR A 491 -30.39 26.40 -7.06
CA THR A 491 -31.04 27.69 -6.84
C THR A 491 -30.74 28.21 -5.44
N TYR A 492 -30.23 29.43 -5.34
CA TYR A 492 -29.98 30.13 -4.08
C TYR A 492 -31.22 30.90 -3.63
N ALA A 493 -31.40 31.03 -2.31
CA ALA A 493 -32.52 31.79 -1.76
C ALA A 493 -32.35 33.31 -1.94
N THR A 494 -31.10 33.79 -1.85
CA THR A 494 -30.77 35.21 -1.84
C THR A 494 -29.73 35.52 -2.92
N ALA A 495 -29.74 36.75 -3.44
CA ALA A 495 -28.68 37.24 -4.30
C ALA A 495 -27.38 37.37 -3.50
N GLY A 496 -26.25 37.12 -4.13
CA GLY A 496 -24.96 37.23 -3.47
C GLY A 496 -23.84 36.50 -4.19
N THR A 497 -22.66 36.55 -3.60
CA THR A 497 -21.49 35.78 -4.03
C THR A 497 -21.27 34.64 -3.07
N TYR A 498 -21.26 33.42 -3.60
CA TYR A 498 -21.10 32.17 -2.86
C TYR A 498 -19.78 31.52 -3.20
N THR A 499 -19.07 31.02 -2.19
CA THR A 499 -17.85 30.23 -2.37
C THR A 499 -18.24 28.77 -2.58
N VAL A 500 -18.18 28.32 -3.84
CA VAL A 500 -18.55 26.96 -4.22
C VAL A 500 -17.31 26.07 -4.26
N THR A 501 -17.41 24.88 -3.69
CA THR A 501 -16.33 23.90 -3.60
C THR A 501 -16.78 22.57 -4.22
N LEU A 502 -15.94 22.01 -5.10
CA LEU A 502 -16.06 20.65 -5.62
C LEU A 502 -14.85 19.85 -5.14
N THR A 503 -15.11 18.75 -4.43
CA THR A 503 -14.12 17.72 -4.11
C THR A 503 -14.42 16.48 -4.94
N VAL A 504 -13.41 15.94 -5.62
CA VAL A 504 -13.50 14.69 -6.39
C VAL A 504 -12.58 13.64 -5.78
N THR A 505 -12.97 12.37 -5.89
CA THR A 505 -12.20 11.19 -5.44
C THR A 505 -12.05 10.22 -6.59
N ASP A 506 -10.85 9.70 -6.79
CA ASP A 506 -10.54 8.66 -7.78
C ASP A 506 -10.76 7.23 -7.26
N ASP A 507 -10.59 6.24 -8.13
CA ASP A 507 -10.72 4.81 -7.87
C ASP A 507 -9.67 4.23 -6.94
N ASP A 508 -8.58 4.95 -6.71
CA ASP A 508 -7.49 4.61 -5.78
C ASP A 508 -7.53 5.42 -4.46
N GLY A 509 -8.59 6.21 -4.26
CA GLY A 509 -8.94 6.91 -3.03
C GLY A 509 -8.27 8.28 -2.80
N ALA A 510 -7.48 8.82 -3.73
CA ALA A 510 -6.96 10.19 -3.58
C ALA A 510 -8.03 11.22 -3.96
N THR A 511 -7.81 12.46 -3.54
CA THR A 511 -8.80 13.53 -3.68
C THR A 511 -8.16 14.84 -4.08
N HIS A 512 -8.93 15.66 -4.77
CA HIS A 512 -8.58 17.05 -5.04
C HIS A 512 -9.80 17.93 -4.94
N THR A 513 -9.57 19.20 -4.61
CA THR A 513 -10.63 20.16 -4.37
C THR A 513 -10.38 21.43 -5.18
N LYS A 514 -11.42 21.88 -5.88
CA LYS A 514 -11.46 23.21 -6.51
C LYS A 514 -12.50 24.07 -5.80
N THR A 515 -12.13 25.32 -5.54
CA THR A 515 -13.04 26.35 -5.02
C THR A 515 -13.12 27.52 -6.01
N ALA A 516 -14.32 28.04 -6.24
CA ALA A 516 -14.54 29.25 -7.04
C ALA A 516 -15.68 30.11 -6.48
N SER A 517 -15.57 31.42 -6.62
CA SER A 517 -16.64 32.35 -6.29
C SER A 517 -17.68 32.40 -7.41
N VAL A 518 -18.94 32.17 -7.08
CA VAL A 518 -20.07 32.24 -8.01
C VAL A 518 -21.02 33.33 -7.53
N THR A 519 -21.24 34.33 -8.38
CA THR A 519 -22.20 35.40 -8.09
C THR A 519 -23.53 35.07 -8.75
N VAL A 520 -24.60 35.09 -7.96
CA VAL A 520 -25.98 35.02 -8.43
C VAL A 520 -26.68 36.33 -8.20
N SER A 521 -27.50 36.71 -9.16
CA SER A 521 -28.19 37.99 -9.15
C SER A 521 -29.68 37.77 -9.08
N GLY A 522 -30.30 38.26 -8.02
CA GLY A 522 -31.76 38.24 -7.90
C GLY A 522 -32.36 39.49 -8.55
N SER A 523 -33.40 39.32 -9.38
CA SER A 523 -34.34 40.38 -9.74
C SER A 523 -35.65 40.11 -8.97
N GLY A 524 -36.13 41.10 -8.21
CA GLY A 524 -37.33 40.96 -7.36
C GLY A 524 -37.08 41.22 -5.87
N VAL A 525 -38.15 41.14 -5.07
CA VAL A 525 -38.15 41.50 -3.64
C VAL A 525 -37.30 40.52 -2.83
N GLN A 526 -36.36 41.00 -2.03
CA GLN A 526 -35.43 40.19 -1.25
C GLN A 526 -35.22 40.77 0.15
N THR A 527 -35.17 39.91 1.17
CA THR A 527 -34.94 40.31 2.57
C THR A 527 -33.57 39.84 3.05
N TYR A 528 -32.78 40.76 3.58
CA TYR A 528 -31.47 40.53 4.17
C TYR A 528 -31.57 40.76 5.67
N THR A 529 -31.10 39.82 6.49
CA THR A 529 -31.26 39.87 7.95
C THR A 529 -29.90 39.73 8.62
N ASN A 530 -29.68 40.49 9.70
CA ASN A 530 -28.60 40.30 10.65
C ASN A 530 -29.19 40.12 12.05
N GLY A 531 -28.95 38.97 12.66
CA GLY A 531 -29.39 38.63 14.01
C GLY A 531 -28.26 38.53 15.03
N ALA A 532 -27.09 39.08 14.74
CA ALA A 532 -26.00 39.16 15.69
C ALA A 532 -26.21 40.35 16.64
N ASP A 533 -26.19 40.06 17.94
CA ASP A 533 -26.30 41.07 18.99
C ASP A 533 -25.18 42.11 18.89
N VAL A 534 -25.55 43.40 18.90
CA VAL A 534 -24.60 44.52 19.04
C VAL A 534 -25.00 45.34 20.26
N ASN A 535 -24.17 45.30 21.30
CA ASN A 535 -24.38 46.05 22.53
C ASN A 535 -24.41 47.55 22.26
N ILE A 536 -25.40 48.23 22.82
CA ILE A 536 -25.55 49.69 22.83
C ILE A 536 -25.09 50.15 24.23
N PRO A 537 -23.92 50.81 24.34
CA PRO A 537 -23.45 51.37 25.59
C PRO A 537 -24.26 52.60 26.00
N ASP A 538 -24.32 52.84 27.30
CA ASP A 538 -24.97 54.00 27.91
C ASP A 538 -24.36 55.31 27.37
N ASN A 539 -25.21 56.30 27.07
CA ASN A 539 -24.85 57.63 26.60
C ASN A 539 -23.82 57.65 25.43
N ASN A 540 -23.95 56.74 24.47
CA ASN A 540 -23.03 56.65 23.33
C ASN A 540 -23.41 57.62 22.19
N ALA A 541 -22.99 58.87 22.33
CA ALA A 541 -23.28 59.95 21.38
C ALA A 541 -22.94 59.64 19.89
N THR A 542 -21.97 58.78 19.59
CA THR A 542 -21.60 58.38 18.22
C THR A 542 -22.41 57.20 17.67
N GLY A 543 -23.05 56.42 18.54
CA GLY A 543 -23.77 55.20 18.20
C GLY A 543 -22.89 53.99 17.93
N VAL A 544 -23.51 52.81 17.98
CA VAL A 544 -22.95 51.52 17.53
C VAL A 544 -23.64 51.08 16.25
N SER A 545 -22.98 50.28 15.42
CA SER A 545 -23.55 49.84 14.13
C SER A 545 -23.54 48.32 13.98
N SER A 546 -24.67 47.77 13.56
CA SER A 546 -24.78 46.43 12.98
C SER A 546 -24.82 46.56 11.45
N SER A 547 -24.21 45.63 10.71
CA SER A 547 -24.04 45.75 9.24
C SER A 547 -24.64 44.57 8.49
N ILE A 548 -25.25 44.84 7.33
CA ILE A 548 -25.71 43.87 6.35
C ILE A 548 -24.99 44.17 5.02
N ALA A 549 -24.27 43.20 4.48
CA ALA A 549 -23.67 43.31 3.16
C ALA A 549 -24.68 42.80 2.11
N VAL A 550 -25.02 43.64 1.15
CA VAL A 550 -25.87 43.30 0.00
C VAL A 550 -24.96 43.22 -1.22
N SER A 551 -24.88 42.04 -1.83
CA SER A 551 -24.07 41.79 -3.02
C SER A 551 -24.90 41.14 -4.14
N GLY A 552 -24.43 41.23 -5.39
CA GLY A 552 -25.11 40.60 -6.55
C GLY A 552 -26.43 41.27 -6.95
N ARG A 553 -26.68 42.50 -6.51
CA ARG A 553 -27.86 43.30 -6.89
C ARG A 553 -27.43 44.39 -7.86
N SER A 554 -28.26 44.69 -8.85
CA SER A 554 -28.04 45.79 -9.79
C SER A 554 -29.12 46.85 -9.63
N GLY A 555 -28.75 48.11 -9.90
CA GLY A 555 -29.65 49.25 -9.78
C GLY A 555 -29.81 49.79 -8.34
N ASN A 556 -30.79 50.67 -8.18
CA ASN A 556 -31.06 51.35 -6.93
C ASN A 556 -32.13 50.62 -6.11
N ALA A 557 -32.15 50.87 -4.79
CA ALA A 557 -33.16 50.32 -3.89
C ALA A 557 -34.57 50.85 -4.24
N PRO A 558 -35.67 50.21 -3.83
CA PRO A 558 -36.99 50.72 -4.16
C PRO A 558 -37.36 51.95 -3.31
N SER A 559 -38.42 52.65 -3.74
CA SER A 559 -38.98 53.78 -2.99
C SER A 559 -39.81 53.38 -1.77
N ASN A 560 -40.01 52.08 -1.55
CA ASN A 560 -40.80 51.50 -0.46
C ASN A 560 -40.04 50.39 0.29
N ALA A 561 -38.72 50.50 0.40
CA ALA A 561 -37.90 49.53 1.13
C ALA A 561 -38.36 49.43 2.59
N GLN A 562 -38.43 48.21 3.12
CA GLN A 562 -38.89 47.94 4.48
C GLN A 562 -37.70 47.58 5.37
N ILE A 563 -37.56 48.26 6.50
CA ILE A 563 -36.53 48.00 7.50
C ILE A 563 -37.24 47.50 8.75
N SER A 564 -37.08 46.23 9.08
CA SER A 564 -37.61 45.67 10.33
C SER A 564 -36.51 45.65 11.38
N VAL A 565 -36.77 46.18 12.56
CA VAL A 565 -35.80 46.23 13.66
C VAL A 565 -36.41 45.61 14.92
N ASN A 566 -35.54 44.99 15.71
CA ASN A 566 -35.78 44.62 17.09
C ASN A 566 -34.58 45.08 17.92
N ILE A 567 -34.75 46.17 18.65
CA ILE A 567 -33.73 46.73 19.54
C ILE A 567 -34.27 46.64 20.95
N VAL A 568 -33.53 45.94 21.81
CA VAL A 568 -33.84 45.80 23.22
C VAL A 568 -33.22 46.96 23.98
N HIS A 569 -34.04 47.73 24.67
CA HIS A 569 -33.62 48.84 25.52
C HIS A 569 -34.60 48.98 26.70
N PRO A 570 -34.22 49.54 27.85
CA PRO A 570 -35.17 49.84 28.93
C PRO A 570 -36.01 51.10 28.66
N TYR A 571 -35.51 52.01 27.84
CA TYR A 571 -36.18 53.27 27.55
C TYR A 571 -35.95 53.70 26.10
N LYS A 572 -36.93 53.47 25.23
CA LYS A 572 -36.78 53.79 23.79
C LYS A 572 -36.64 55.28 23.49
N GLY A 573 -37.08 56.15 24.41
CA GLY A 573 -36.97 57.60 24.29
C GLY A 573 -35.51 58.09 24.26
N ASP A 574 -34.56 57.24 24.62
CA ASP A 574 -33.15 57.61 24.65
C ASP A 574 -32.45 57.43 23.31
N LEU A 575 -33.00 56.55 22.48
CA LEU A 575 -32.36 56.10 21.26
C LEU A 575 -32.62 57.03 20.06
N ILE A 576 -31.56 57.23 19.28
CA ILE A 576 -31.61 57.59 17.86
C ILE A 576 -31.23 56.34 17.08
N VAL A 577 -32.08 55.93 16.14
CA VAL A 577 -31.84 54.78 15.28
C VAL A 577 -31.88 55.22 13.83
N ASP A 578 -30.79 55.00 13.11
CA ASP A 578 -30.61 55.38 11.72
C ASP A 578 -30.25 54.17 10.87
N LEU A 579 -30.83 54.10 9.66
CA LEU A 579 -30.27 53.30 8.58
C LEU A 579 -29.22 54.15 7.84
N ILE A 580 -28.05 53.59 7.60
CA ILE A 580 -26.99 54.21 6.81
C ILE A 580 -26.82 53.40 5.53
N ALA A 581 -27.00 54.07 4.39
CA ALA A 581 -26.84 53.51 3.06
C ALA A 581 -25.36 53.31 2.69
N PRO A 582 -25.04 52.54 1.64
CA PRO A 582 -23.66 52.25 1.25
C PRO A 582 -22.81 53.48 0.89
N ASP A 583 -23.44 54.54 0.42
CA ASP A 583 -22.80 55.82 0.09
C ASP A 583 -22.59 56.71 1.33
N GLY A 584 -23.10 56.31 2.50
CA GLY A 584 -23.06 57.06 3.76
C GLY A 584 -24.31 57.89 4.05
N SER A 585 -25.30 57.94 3.15
CA SER A 585 -26.57 58.64 3.35
C SER A 585 -27.33 58.09 4.56
N VAL A 586 -27.88 58.98 5.38
CA VAL A 586 -28.49 58.62 6.68
C VAL A 586 -30.00 58.80 6.64
N TYR A 587 -30.72 57.74 7.01
CA TYR A 587 -32.17 57.67 7.05
C TYR A 587 -32.64 57.37 8.46
N ASN A 588 -33.16 58.39 9.15
CA ASN A 588 -33.62 58.23 10.52
C ASN A 588 -34.88 57.35 10.60
N LEU A 589 -34.85 56.30 11.43
CA LEU A 589 -35.95 55.38 11.68
C LEU A 589 -36.67 55.74 12.98
N HIS A 590 -35.90 56.10 14.01
CA HIS A 590 -36.40 56.49 15.33
C HIS A 590 -35.57 57.66 15.87
N ASN A 591 -36.23 58.64 16.46
CA ASN A 591 -35.56 59.82 17.01
C ASN A 591 -36.19 60.22 18.34
N ARG A 592 -35.71 59.58 19.42
CA ARG A 592 -36.00 59.94 20.81
C ARG A 592 -37.49 60.19 21.10
N SER A 593 -38.36 59.44 20.43
CA SER A 593 -39.81 59.59 20.50
C SER A 593 -40.44 58.49 21.35
N GLY A 594 -41.54 58.79 22.04
CA GLY A 594 -42.16 57.90 23.02
C GLY A 594 -41.74 58.22 24.47
N GLY A 595 -42.08 57.31 25.40
CA GLY A 595 -41.81 57.44 26.84
C GLY A 595 -41.23 56.14 27.41
N SER A 596 -41.73 55.67 28.56
CA SER A 596 -41.29 54.47 29.31
C SER A 596 -41.58 53.12 28.63
N ALA A 597 -41.57 53.07 27.30
CA ALA A 597 -41.66 51.82 26.57
C ALA A 597 -40.23 51.32 26.31
N ASP A 598 -40.03 50.03 26.54
CA ASP A 598 -38.71 49.43 26.59
C ASP A 598 -38.04 49.45 25.20
N ASN A 599 -38.65 48.80 24.19
CA ASN A 599 -37.94 48.46 22.96
C ASN A 599 -38.25 49.38 21.76
N VAL A 600 -37.31 49.46 20.82
CA VAL A 600 -37.58 49.94 19.45
C VAL A 600 -37.75 48.72 18.56
N SER A 601 -39.00 48.32 18.35
CA SER A 601 -39.35 47.17 17.52
C SER A 601 -40.44 47.54 16.52
N GLY A 602 -40.28 47.15 15.27
CA GLY A 602 -41.26 47.42 14.21
C GLY A 602 -40.65 47.49 12.82
N THR A 603 -41.50 47.75 11.82
CA THR A 603 -41.09 47.88 10.41
C THR A 603 -41.26 49.32 9.94
N PHE A 604 -40.21 49.87 9.34
CA PHE A 604 -40.14 51.24 8.84
C PHE A 604 -40.01 51.22 7.33
N THR A 605 -40.83 52.00 6.63
CA THR A 605 -40.73 52.14 5.17
C THR A 605 -39.93 53.39 4.82
N LYS A 606 -38.91 53.24 3.96
CA LYS A 606 -38.09 54.36 3.46
C LYS A 606 -38.01 54.35 1.94
N ASN A 607 -38.01 55.56 1.38
CA ASN A 607 -37.64 55.76 -0.01
C ASN A 607 -36.12 55.74 -0.13
N LEU A 608 -35.59 54.69 -0.74
CA LEU A 608 -34.15 54.50 -0.96
C LEU A 608 -33.82 54.49 -2.46
N SER A 609 -34.68 55.06 -3.32
CA SER A 609 -34.50 54.98 -4.78
C SER A 609 -33.31 55.74 -5.35
N SER A 610 -32.66 56.58 -4.54
CA SER A 610 -31.36 57.18 -4.86
C SER A 610 -30.17 56.28 -4.54
N GLU A 611 -30.36 55.27 -3.68
CA GLU A 611 -29.30 54.47 -3.11
C GLU A 611 -28.98 53.24 -3.95
N SER A 612 -27.71 52.94 -4.15
CA SER A 612 -27.29 51.66 -4.73
C SER A 612 -27.76 50.51 -3.84
N LEU A 613 -28.44 49.51 -4.42
CA LEU A 613 -28.79 48.27 -3.70
C LEU A 613 -27.55 47.58 -3.15
N ASN A 614 -26.52 47.52 -4.00
CA ASN A 614 -25.29 46.80 -3.75
C ASN A 614 -24.38 47.62 -2.85
N GLY A 615 -23.97 47.05 -1.72
CA GLY A 615 -23.10 47.68 -0.75
C GLY A 615 -23.40 47.28 0.70
N THR A 616 -22.69 47.90 1.64
CA THR A 616 -22.89 47.63 3.07
C THR A 616 -23.90 48.61 3.65
N TRP A 617 -25.03 48.09 4.08
CA TRP A 617 -26.05 48.81 4.83
C TRP A 617 -25.79 48.68 6.32
N LYS A 618 -25.97 49.76 7.09
CA LYS A 618 -25.74 49.73 8.54
C LYS A 618 -26.97 50.21 9.29
N LEU A 619 -27.33 49.51 10.36
CA LEU A 619 -28.26 50.02 11.37
C LEU A 619 -27.43 50.60 12.50
N ARG A 620 -27.49 51.91 12.70
CA ARG A 620 -26.82 52.61 13.78
C ARG A 620 -27.81 52.92 14.89
N ALA A 621 -27.53 52.47 16.11
CA ALA A 621 -28.30 52.80 17.31
C ALA A 621 -27.42 53.60 18.27
N ALA A 622 -27.96 54.70 18.76
CA ALA A 622 -27.20 55.68 19.51
C ALA A 622 -28.04 56.19 20.69
N ASP A 623 -27.61 55.87 21.89
CA ASP A 623 -28.13 56.40 23.14
C ASP A 623 -27.65 57.84 23.33
N ARG A 624 -28.55 58.69 23.81
CA ARG A 624 -28.35 60.12 24.06
C ARG A 624 -28.79 60.53 25.47
N ALA A 625 -29.10 59.57 26.34
CA ALA A 625 -29.31 59.79 27.77
C ALA A 625 -28.36 58.91 28.58
N ALA A 626 -28.37 59.10 29.89
CA ALA A 626 -27.60 58.29 30.82
C ALA A 626 -28.53 57.31 31.53
N GLN A 627 -27.97 56.24 32.09
CA GLN A 627 -28.56 55.22 32.99
C GLN A 627 -29.06 53.94 32.33
N ASP A 628 -29.17 53.89 31.01
CA ASP A 628 -29.75 52.75 30.30
C ASP A 628 -28.74 52.15 29.31
N VAL A 629 -28.83 50.84 29.10
CA VAL A 629 -28.02 50.12 28.10
C VAL A 629 -28.93 49.16 27.35
N GLY A 630 -28.55 48.78 26.13
CA GLY A 630 -29.33 47.80 25.39
C GLY A 630 -28.54 47.08 24.33
N LYS A 631 -29.25 46.56 23.33
CA LYS A 631 -28.65 45.90 22.18
C LYS A 631 -29.52 46.02 20.94
N ILE A 632 -28.87 46.13 19.79
CA ILE A 632 -29.47 45.73 18.52
C ILE A 632 -29.52 44.21 18.54
N ASP A 633 -30.71 43.62 18.64
CA ASP A 633 -30.91 42.17 18.74
C ASP A 633 -31.01 41.55 17.34
N THR A 634 -31.99 41.99 16.55
CA THR A 634 -32.13 41.56 15.15
C THR A 634 -32.61 42.72 14.29
N TRP A 635 -32.20 42.74 13.02
CA TRP A 635 -32.79 43.64 12.02
C TRP A 635 -32.69 43.08 10.61
N SER A 636 -33.58 43.53 9.74
CA SER A 636 -33.59 43.17 8.33
C SER A 636 -33.90 44.37 7.45
N VAL A 637 -33.45 44.31 6.19
CA VAL A 637 -33.86 45.21 5.12
C VAL A 637 -34.43 44.40 3.96
N THR A 638 -35.60 44.81 3.50
CA THR A 638 -36.30 44.22 2.36
C THR A 638 -36.33 45.25 1.23
N PHE A 639 -35.73 44.90 0.10
CA PHE A 639 -35.70 45.71 -1.13
C PHE A 639 -36.55 45.08 -2.22
#